data_AF-A0A7R9PUX9-F1
#
_entry.id   AF-A0A7R9PUX9-F1
#
_cell.length_a   1.000
_cell.length_b   1.000
_cell.length_c   1.000
_cell.angle_alpha   90.00
_cell.angle_beta   90.00
_cell.angle_gamma   90.00
#
_symmetry.space_group_name_H-M   'P 1'
#
loop_
_entity.id
_entity.type
_entity.pdbx_description
1 polymer ?
#
loop_
_entity_poly.entity_id
_entity_poly.type
_entity_poly.pdbx_seq_one_letter_code
_entity_poly.pdbx_strand_id
1 'polypeptide(L)'
;MIAFLTIKDGPTFTGLHFGYESSVTGEVVFQTGMVGYVESLTDPSYYRQILVLTYPLIGNYGVSDSNENDKFGLQKWFESYKIWPIGLIIGQLSHNYSHWNAKQSLDDYLKENSVPGIHGIDTRELTKYLRNKGSCLAKIVIKDIAIQKTLSFKDPNLDNLVEEVSTKETKVYNEKGFPRILAVDCGIKNNQIRCLAERGARVEVVRWDFPFAKHTNTFDAVFLSNGPGDPLKCVPTIANIKQLIDGENVLCPIFGICLGHQLLARAAGASTYKMPYGNRGHNQPALFLDTINCCITSQNHGFAVDVNSFPKDEWISLFTNANDKSNEGIAHKTKPYFSVQFHPEHTAGPEDMEFLFDVFLDIVKSHLKKDNAIPVAQRIAKCFQTNLSFPINESLIKNPNKVLILGSGGLSIGQAGEFDYSGSQAIKALKEQKIQTVLINPNIATVQTTPGLADKVYFLPITSDYVKEVIRCERPDSVLLMFGGQTALNCGIELEKSGVLAEYNVEVLGTPISSIIDTEDREIFAQKVAEVNGKVAPSRAAYSVEEALKFAKDLGYPILARSAYALGGLGSGFANNPDELKKIVTQAFVNSTQVLLDKSLKGWKEVEYEVLRDAYDNCITVCNMENVDPLGIHTGESIVVAPSQTLTNHEYNKLRTMAIKVIRHLGVIGECNIQYALSPDSEEFYIIEVNARLSRSSALASKATGYPLAYIAAKVALNIPLSQLINSVTTETTACFEPALDYCVVKIPRWDLGKFTGVSHQIGSSMKSIGETMAIGRTFEEAFQKALRMVDESVNGFDPYLKKHSREELESPTDKRIFALAAALNHNWTIEELYNLTKIDFWFLYKFKTIIDQLKELENLNSDTNLLTPDILLNAKKLGYLNIPLSQLINSVTTETTACFEPALDYCVVKIPRWDLGKFTGVSHQIGSSMKSIGETMAIGRTFEEAFQKALRMVDESVNGFDPYLKKHSREELESPTDKRIFALAAALNHNWTIEELYNLTKIDFWFLYKFKTIIDQLKELENLNSDTNLLTPDILLNAKKLGFSDKFIAQCMGSSDFIVRQMRIVNNIKPFVKRVDTVAAEWPATTNYLYLTYNACNTDIECSSGGV
;
A
#
# COMPACT_ATOMS: atom_id res chain seq x y z
N MET A 1 5.80 -29.11 6.83
CA MET A 1 5.42 -30.25 5.96
C MET A 1 4.70 -29.73 4.72
N ILE A 2 4.62 -30.47 3.61
CA ILE A 2 3.82 -30.03 2.44
C ILE A 2 2.32 -30.20 2.73
N ALA A 3 1.51 -29.21 2.36
CA ALA A 3 0.06 -29.25 2.42
C ALA A 3 -0.56 -28.73 1.12
N PHE A 4 -1.79 -29.15 0.85
CA PHE A 4 -2.53 -28.82 -0.36
C PHE A 4 -3.86 -28.15 -0.03
N LEU A 5 -4.15 -27.03 -0.67
CA LEU A 5 -5.47 -26.44 -0.74
C LEU A 5 -6.12 -26.88 -2.05
N THR A 6 -7.11 -27.77 -1.98
CA THR A 6 -7.82 -28.28 -3.16
C THR A 6 -9.18 -27.60 -3.27
N ILE A 7 -9.40 -26.86 -4.36
CA ILE A 7 -10.71 -26.27 -4.64
C ILE A 7 -11.58 -27.29 -5.36
N LYS A 8 -12.85 -27.40 -4.96
CA LYS A 8 -13.84 -28.27 -5.62
C LYS A 8 -13.99 -27.86 -7.08
N ASP A 9 -13.80 -28.82 -7.99
CA ASP A 9 -13.86 -28.63 -9.45
C ASP A 9 -12.87 -27.57 -9.98
N GLY A 10 -11.79 -27.29 -9.22
CA GLY A 10 -10.83 -26.22 -9.48
C GLY A 10 -9.35 -26.62 -9.27
N PRO A 11 -8.44 -25.63 -9.23
CA PRO A 11 -7.02 -25.87 -9.06
C PRO A 11 -6.68 -26.36 -7.64
N THR A 12 -5.50 -26.96 -7.52
CA THR A 12 -4.86 -27.29 -6.24
C THR A 12 -3.66 -26.39 -6.05
N PHE A 13 -3.62 -25.69 -4.91
CA PHE A 13 -2.47 -24.88 -4.51
C PHE A 13 -1.61 -25.68 -3.53
N THR A 14 -0.30 -25.65 -3.72
CA THR A 14 0.67 -26.31 -2.85
C THR A 14 1.35 -25.27 -1.98
N GLY A 15 1.47 -25.58 -0.68
CA GLY A 15 2.22 -24.77 0.25
C GLY A 15 2.80 -25.61 1.39
N LEU A 16 3.22 -24.92 2.44
CA LEU A 16 3.79 -25.50 3.64
C LEU A 16 2.80 -25.38 4.79
N HIS A 17 2.56 -26.51 5.45
CA HIS A 17 1.77 -26.60 6.68
C HIS A 17 2.40 -25.81 7.82
N PHE A 18 1.55 -25.09 8.54
CA PHE A 18 1.79 -24.57 9.89
C PHE A 18 0.49 -24.70 10.70
N GLY A 19 0.54 -24.45 12.01
CA GLY A 19 -0.59 -24.65 12.90
C GLY A 19 -0.83 -26.13 13.23
N TYR A 20 -2.09 -26.47 13.50
CA TYR A 20 -2.46 -27.83 13.90
C TYR A 20 -2.42 -28.83 12.74
N GLU A 21 -2.04 -30.08 13.02
CA GLU A 21 -1.95 -31.15 12.01
C GLU A 21 -3.31 -31.83 11.80
N SER A 22 -4.21 -31.17 11.05
CA SER A 22 -5.48 -31.79 10.62
C SER A 22 -5.89 -31.40 9.19
N SER A 23 -6.67 -32.29 8.55
CA SER A 23 -7.32 -31.98 7.26
C SER A 23 -8.74 -31.48 7.50
N VAL A 24 -9.14 -30.42 6.80
CA VAL A 24 -10.44 -29.75 6.99
C VAL A 24 -11.10 -29.46 5.65
N THR A 25 -12.43 -29.31 5.65
CA THR A 25 -13.23 -28.90 4.49
C THR A 25 -14.15 -27.75 4.86
N GLY A 26 -14.26 -26.75 4.00
CA GLY A 26 -15.13 -25.60 4.21
C GLY A 26 -15.25 -24.74 2.97
N GLU A 27 -15.91 -23.59 3.12
CA GLU A 27 -15.94 -22.55 2.10
C GLU A 27 -14.67 -21.70 2.19
N VAL A 28 -13.94 -21.55 1.09
CA VAL A 28 -12.77 -20.68 1.04
C VAL A 28 -13.18 -19.25 0.71
N VAL A 29 -12.74 -18.31 1.53
CA VAL A 29 -13.04 -16.88 1.43
C VAL A 29 -11.75 -16.08 1.60
N PHE A 30 -11.69 -14.87 1.06
CA PHE A 30 -10.56 -13.97 1.26
C PHE A 30 -11.00 -12.67 1.93
N GLN A 31 -10.08 -12.00 2.62
CA GLN A 31 -10.29 -10.70 3.24
C GLN A 31 -9.11 -9.78 2.94
N THR A 32 -9.39 -8.51 2.63
CA THR A 32 -8.39 -7.56 2.11
C THR A 32 -7.64 -6.78 3.19
N GLY A 33 -7.98 -6.94 4.46
CA GLY A 33 -7.29 -6.26 5.57
C GLY A 33 -5.78 -6.56 5.63
N MET A 34 -4.96 -5.50 5.74
CA MET A 34 -3.50 -5.61 5.85
C MET A 34 -3.02 -5.91 7.28
N VAL A 35 -3.81 -5.53 8.29
CA VAL A 35 -3.58 -5.76 9.72
C VAL A 35 -4.81 -6.43 10.32
N GLY A 36 -4.71 -6.94 11.56
CA GLY A 36 -5.84 -7.45 12.31
C GLY A 36 -6.15 -8.93 12.12
N TYR A 37 -5.11 -9.75 11.92
CA TYR A 37 -5.28 -11.20 11.76
C TYR A 37 -5.81 -11.87 13.03
N VAL A 38 -5.52 -11.36 14.24
CA VAL A 38 -6.00 -11.95 15.50
C VAL A 38 -7.50 -11.72 15.67
N GLU A 39 -7.95 -10.50 15.42
CA GLU A 39 -9.35 -10.11 15.44
C GLU A 39 -10.13 -10.85 14.35
N SER A 40 -9.57 -10.97 13.14
CA SER A 40 -10.19 -11.74 12.05
C SER A 40 -10.33 -13.22 12.40
N LEU A 41 -9.30 -13.82 13.02
CA LEU A 41 -9.35 -15.23 13.45
C LEU A 41 -10.40 -15.47 14.54
N THR A 42 -10.71 -14.46 15.33
CA THR A 42 -11.68 -14.54 16.43
C THR A 42 -13.04 -13.92 16.11
N ASP A 43 -13.32 -13.59 14.85
CA ASP A 43 -14.65 -13.19 14.37
C ASP A 43 -15.53 -14.43 14.13
N PRO A 44 -16.66 -14.59 14.85
CA PRO A 44 -17.60 -15.71 14.67
C PRO A 44 -18.17 -15.85 13.26
N SER A 45 -18.15 -14.78 12.47
CA SER A 45 -18.69 -14.76 11.10
C SER A 45 -17.91 -15.66 10.13
N TYR A 46 -16.66 -16.00 10.46
CA TYR A 46 -15.84 -16.95 9.70
C TYR A 46 -16.03 -18.42 10.08
N TYR A 47 -17.01 -18.76 10.92
CA TYR A 47 -17.20 -20.14 11.37
C TYR A 47 -17.32 -21.13 10.20
N ARG A 48 -16.49 -22.18 10.21
CA ARG A 48 -16.39 -23.21 9.14
C ARG A 48 -15.97 -22.71 7.76
N GLN A 49 -15.34 -21.54 7.69
CA GLN A 49 -14.68 -21.04 6.49
C GLN A 49 -13.16 -21.25 6.56
N ILE A 50 -12.54 -21.40 5.40
CA ILE A 50 -11.09 -21.38 5.23
C ILE A 50 -10.73 -19.95 4.84
N LEU A 51 -10.06 -19.23 5.74
CA LEU A 51 -9.76 -17.81 5.59
C LEU A 51 -8.45 -17.61 4.84
N VAL A 52 -8.48 -16.84 3.76
CA VAL A 52 -7.31 -16.36 3.02
C VAL A 52 -7.05 -14.91 3.40
N LEU A 53 -5.87 -14.62 3.94
CA LEU A 53 -5.42 -13.24 4.11
C LEU A 53 -4.65 -12.81 2.86
N THR A 54 -5.08 -11.72 2.23
CA THR A 54 -4.46 -11.27 0.96
C THR A 54 -3.06 -10.72 1.19
N TYR A 55 -2.86 -10.00 2.29
CA TYR A 55 -1.56 -9.45 2.65
C TYR A 55 -0.55 -10.58 2.91
N PRO A 56 0.63 -10.56 2.26
CA PRO A 56 1.52 -11.72 2.27
C PRO A 56 2.26 -11.93 3.58
N LEU A 57 2.55 -10.89 4.37
CA LEU A 57 3.41 -10.99 5.56
C LEU A 57 2.57 -11.09 6.85
N ILE A 58 2.36 -12.30 7.35
CA ILE A 58 1.44 -12.56 8.48
C ILE A 58 2.19 -13.16 9.69
N GLY A 59 1.80 -12.74 10.91
CA GLY A 59 2.40 -13.17 12.16
C GLY A 59 3.45 -12.21 12.73
N ASN A 60 3.64 -11.04 12.11
CA ASN A 60 4.72 -10.09 12.43
C ASN A 60 4.71 -9.61 13.89
N TYR A 61 3.53 -9.34 14.44
CA TYR A 61 3.34 -8.83 15.81
C TYR A 61 2.88 -9.91 16.80
N GLY A 62 2.94 -11.20 16.42
CA GLY A 62 2.59 -12.32 17.30
C GLY A 62 1.11 -12.32 17.72
N VAL A 63 0.82 -12.93 18.87
CA VAL A 63 -0.51 -12.98 19.48
C VAL A 63 -0.42 -12.57 20.95
N SER A 64 -1.34 -11.71 21.40
CA SER A 64 -1.43 -11.23 22.78
C SER A 64 -1.94 -12.30 23.75
N ASP A 65 -1.89 -12.01 25.06
CA ASP A 65 -2.39 -12.93 26.09
C ASP A 65 -3.91 -13.12 26.02
N SER A 66 -4.36 -14.37 25.81
CA SER A 66 -5.78 -14.74 25.78
C SER A 66 -6.44 -14.79 27.16
N ASN A 67 -5.67 -14.67 28.24
CA ASN A 67 -6.18 -14.66 29.62
C ASN A 67 -6.44 -13.25 30.15
N GLU A 68 -5.98 -12.21 29.45
CA GLU A 68 -6.23 -10.83 29.85
C GLU A 68 -7.68 -10.46 29.54
N ASN A 69 -8.45 -10.15 30.58
CA ASN A 69 -9.82 -9.68 30.46
C ASN A 69 -9.90 -8.17 30.70
N ASP A 70 -10.83 -7.51 30.01
CA ASP A 70 -11.16 -6.12 30.22
C ASP A 70 -12.06 -5.92 31.47
N LYS A 71 -12.46 -4.67 31.71
CA LYS A 71 -13.31 -4.27 32.85
C LYS A 71 -14.71 -4.92 32.84
N PHE A 72 -15.14 -5.52 31.73
CA PHE A 72 -16.41 -6.22 31.60
C PHE A 72 -16.26 -7.74 31.62
N GLY A 73 -15.04 -8.26 31.83
CA GLY A 73 -14.76 -9.70 31.85
C GLY A 73 -14.73 -10.33 30.46
N LEU A 74 -14.59 -9.52 29.39
CA LEU A 74 -14.37 -10.01 28.03
C LEU A 74 -12.86 -10.09 27.75
N GLN A 75 -12.43 -11.03 26.92
CA GLN A 75 -11.03 -11.09 26.49
C GLN A 75 -10.63 -9.77 25.81
N LYS A 76 -9.57 -9.13 26.29
CA LYS A 76 -9.24 -7.75 25.93
C LYS A 76 -8.87 -7.56 24.46
N TRP A 77 -8.11 -8.49 23.91
CA TRP A 77 -7.48 -8.38 22.58
C TRP A 77 -8.16 -9.24 21.49
N PHE A 78 -9.28 -9.86 21.82
CA PHE A 78 -9.95 -10.84 20.97
C PHE A 78 -11.43 -10.50 20.84
N GLU A 79 -11.99 -10.87 19.69
CA GLU A 79 -13.40 -10.61 19.38
C GLU A 79 -14.33 -11.75 19.81
N SER A 80 -13.76 -12.85 20.27
CA SER A 80 -14.48 -13.94 20.93
C SER A 80 -13.51 -14.88 21.62
N TYR A 81 -14.02 -15.92 22.29
CA TYR A 81 -13.25 -16.83 23.14
C TYR A 81 -12.39 -17.87 22.38
N LYS A 82 -12.45 -17.96 21.05
CA LYS A 82 -11.70 -18.95 20.26
C LYS A 82 -11.49 -18.52 18.81
N ILE A 83 -10.66 -19.27 18.09
CA ILE A 83 -10.55 -19.18 16.63
C ILE A 83 -11.78 -19.81 15.95
N TRP A 84 -12.39 -19.11 14.99
CA TRP A 84 -13.58 -19.57 14.25
C TRP A 84 -13.34 -20.11 12.84
N PRO A 85 -12.43 -19.52 12.03
CA PRO A 85 -12.02 -20.15 10.78
C PRO A 85 -11.51 -21.57 11.05
N ILE A 86 -11.89 -22.51 10.20
CA ILE A 86 -11.42 -23.90 10.31
C ILE A 86 -10.05 -24.10 9.67
N GLY A 87 -9.54 -23.10 8.95
CA GLY A 87 -8.20 -23.11 8.41
C GLY A 87 -7.76 -21.74 7.93
N LEU A 88 -6.45 -21.52 7.88
CA LEU A 88 -5.84 -20.24 7.51
C LEU A 88 -4.87 -20.40 6.33
N ILE A 89 -5.00 -19.54 5.32
CA ILE A 89 -4.13 -19.51 4.14
C ILE A 89 -3.45 -18.14 4.07
N ILE A 90 -2.12 -18.14 4.00
CA ILE A 90 -1.29 -16.93 3.98
C ILE A 90 -0.14 -17.03 2.96
N GLY A 91 0.42 -15.88 2.58
CA GLY A 91 1.58 -15.82 1.69
C GLY A 91 2.86 -16.31 2.38
N GLN A 92 3.23 -15.70 3.50
CA GLN A 92 4.43 -15.99 4.27
C GLN A 92 4.13 -15.86 5.76
N LEU A 93 4.59 -16.86 6.53
CA LEU A 93 4.54 -16.86 7.98
C LEU A 93 5.80 -16.18 8.54
N SER A 94 5.63 -15.23 9.45
CA SER A 94 6.70 -14.72 10.30
C SER A 94 6.83 -15.61 11.54
N HIS A 95 7.87 -16.43 11.59
CA HIS A 95 8.17 -17.28 12.75
C HIS A 95 8.63 -16.46 13.97
N ASN A 96 9.48 -15.46 13.73
CA ASN A 96 9.90 -14.51 14.75
C ASN A 96 8.99 -13.27 14.69
N TYR A 97 8.35 -12.97 15.81
CA TYR A 97 7.47 -11.82 15.97
C TYR A 97 8.12 -10.75 16.86
N SER A 98 7.64 -9.51 16.76
CA SER A 98 8.06 -8.40 17.62
C SER A 98 6.88 -7.48 17.91
N HIS A 99 6.45 -7.48 19.16
CA HIS A 99 5.49 -6.53 19.71
C HIS A 99 5.53 -6.63 21.24
N TRP A 100 5.49 -5.51 21.97
CA TRP A 100 5.63 -5.48 23.43
C TRP A 100 4.56 -6.30 24.18
N ASN A 101 3.37 -6.44 23.57
CA ASN A 101 2.26 -7.21 24.13
C ASN A 101 2.19 -8.67 23.62
N ALA A 102 3.08 -9.10 22.72
CA ALA A 102 3.02 -10.47 22.18
C ALA A 102 3.47 -11.49 23.23
N LYS A 103 2.71 -12.60 23.36
CA LYS A 103 3.03 -13.72 24.26
C LYS A 103 3.44 -14.98 23.53
N GLN A 104 2.90 -15.20 22.34
CA GLN A 104 3.18 -16.40 21.55
C GLN A 104 3.17 -16.10 20.05
N SER A 105 3.69 -17.05 19.28
CA SER A 105 3.66 -16.99 17.82
C SER A 105 2.25 -17.29 17.30
N LEU A 106 1.98 -16.88 16.05
CA LEU A 106 0.73 -17.25 15.38
C LEU A 106 0.64 -18.77 15.15
N ASP A 107 1.76 -19.43 14.88
CA ASP A 107 1.83 -20.88 14.67
C ASP A 107 1.42 -21.66 15.92
N ASP A 108 1.96 -21.27 17.08
CA ASP A 108 1.62 -21.89 18.36
C ASP A 108 0.16 -21.63 18.74
N TYR A 109 -0.35 -20.41 18.52
CA TYR A 109 -1.76 -20.09 18.76
C TYR A 109 -2.71 -20.95 17.93
N LEU A 110 -2.38 -21.22 16.67
CA LEU A 110 -3.16 -22.12 15.81
C LEU A 110 -3.09 -23.58 16.26
N LYS A 111 -1.91 -24.05 16.71
CA LYS A 111 -1.73 -25.40 17.28
C LYS A 111 -2.59 -25.60 18.53
N GLU A 112 -2.54 -24.64 19.47
CA GLU A 112 -3.31 -24.66 20.71
C GLU A 112 -4.83 -24.72 20.45
N ASN A 113 -5.30 -24.05 19.39
CA ASN A 113 -6.71 -23.98 19.03
C ASN A 113 -7.15 -25.03 18.00
N SER A 114 -6.29 -26.00 17.67
CA SER A 114 -6.58 -27.08 16.72
C SER A 114 -6.95 -26.60 15.30
N VAL A 115 -6.34 -25.51 14.82
CA VAL A 115 -6.60 -24.95 13.49
C VAL A 115 -5.40 -25.14 12.55
N PRO A 116 -5.57 -25.82 11.39
CA PRO A 116 -4.51 -25.97 10.40
C PRO A 116 -4.30 -24.70 9.58
N GLY A 117 -3.07 -24.45 9.16
CA GLY A 117 -2.68 -23.38 8.26
C GLY A 117 -1.82 -23.86 7.09
N ILE A 118 -1.87 -23.12 5.97
CA ILE A 118 -0.93 -23.28 4.86
C ILE A 118 -0.31 -21.91 4.52
N HIS A 119 1.02 -21.83 4.52
CA HIS A 119 1.78 -20.68 4.04
C HIS A 119 2.54 -21.02 2.76
N GLY A 120 3.02 -20.01 2.02
CA GLY A 120 3.73 -20.19 0.75
C GLY A 120 2.83 -20.36 -0.47
N ILE A 121 1.51 -20.20 -0.30
CA ILE A 121 0.54 -20.13 -1.41
C ILE A 121 0.56 -18.72 -1.99
N ASP A 122 0.45 -18.60 -3.31
CA ASP A 122 0.16 -17.33 -3.96
C ASP A 122 -1.27 -16.89 -3.64
N THR A 123 -1.42 -16.13 -2.55
CA THR A 123 -2.72 -15.60 -2.10
C THR A 123 -3.35 -14.67 -3.12
N ARG A 124 -2.57 -14.03 -4.00
CA ARG A 124 -3.09 -13.18 -5.07
C ARG A 124 -3.74 -14.03 -6.15
N GLU A 125 -3.05 -15.07 -6.64
CA GLU A 125 -3.61 -15.99 -7.63
C GLU A 125 -4.91 -16.65 -7.11
N LEU A 126 -4.89 -17.09 -5.86
CA LEU A 126 -6.07 -17.65 -5.19
C LEU A 126 -7.23 -16.64 -5.13
N THR A 127 -6.94 -15.39 -4.74
CA THR A 127 -7.95 -14.33 -4.67
C THR A 127 -8.57 -14.02 -6.04
N LYS A 128 -7.76 -13.95 -7.10
CA LYS A 128 -8.23 -13.80 -8.49
C LYS A 128 -9.19 -14.92 -8.89
N TYR A 129 -8.84 -16.15 -8.53
CA TYR A 129 -9.66 -17.31 -8.83
C TYR A 129 -11.02 -17.20 -8.14
N LEU A 130 -11.03 -16.89 -6.84
CA LEU A 130 -12.26 -16.75 -6.04
C LEU A 130 -13.14 -15.60 -6.49
N ARG A 131 -12.56 -14.46 -6.87
CA ARG A 131 -13.33 -13.34 -7.42
C ARG A 131 -14.06 -13.73 -8.71
N ASN A 132 -13.39 -14.46 -9.60
CA ASN A 132 -13.96 -14.83 -10.91
C ASN A 132 -15.00 -15.96 -10.82
N LYS A 133 -14.86 -16.87 -9.85
CA LYS A 133 -15.73 -18.06 -9.69
C LYS A 133 -16.77 -17.92 -8.58
N GLY A 134 -16.62 -16.91 -7.73
CA GLY A 134 -17.31 -16.82 -6.45
C GLY A 134 -16.63 -17.66 -5.36
N SER A 135 -17.15 -17.58 -4.14
CA SER A 135 -16.70 -18.41 -3.04
C SER A 135 -16.89 -19.89 -3.39
N CYS A 136 -15.86 -20.67 -3.10
CA CYS A 136 -15.77 -22.06 -3.51
C CYS A 136 -15.67 -22.98 -2.30
N LEU A 137 -16.09 -24.23 -2.45
CA LEU A 137 -15.76 -25.26 -1.47
C LEU A 137 -14.32 -25.69 -1.66
N ALA A 138 -13.57 -25.82 -0.57
CA ALA A 138 -12.19 -26.26 -0.59
C ALA A 138 -11.90 -27.19 0.58
N LYS A 139 -10.77 -27.89 0.48
CA LYS A 139 -10.20 -28.67 1.57
C LYS A 139 -8.71 -28.43 1.71
N ILE A 140 -8.26 -28.40 2.97
CA ILE A 140 -6.85 -28.44 3.34
C ILE A 140 -6.51 -29.90 3.63
N VAL A 141 -5.47 -30.42 2.97
CA VAL A 141 -4.98 -31.78 3.18
C VAL A 141 -3.49 -31.74 3.51
N ILE A 142 -3.15 -32.25 4.69
CA ILE A 142 -1.78 -32.33 5.20
C ILE A 142 -1.30 -33.77 5.01
N LYS A 143 -0.37 -33.97 4.07
CA LYS A 143 0.29 -35.25 3.79
C LYS A 143 -0.68 -36.36 3.33
N ASP A 144 -0.27 -37.10 2.30
CA ASP A 144 -0.98 -38.27 1.70
C ASP A 144 -2.16 -37.97 0.74
N ILE A 145 -1.92 -38.19 -0.57
CA ILE A 145 -2.91 -38.05 -1.65
C ILE A 145 -4.08 -39.04 -1.46
N ALA A 146 -3.86 -40.14 -0.72
CA ALA A 146 -4.92 -41.12 -0.42
C ALA A 146 -6.03 -40.52 0.45
N ILE A 147 -5.68 -39.69 1.45
CA ILE A 147 -6.65 -38.98 2.31
C ILE A 147 -7.38 -37.88 1.53
N GLN A 148 -6.71 -37.30 0.54
CA GLN A 148 -7.32 -36.34 -0.39
C GLN A 148 -8.50 -36.95 -1.14
N LYS A 149 -8.55 -38.27 -1.38
CA LYS A 149 -9.69 -38.93 -2.04
C LYS A 149 -10.85 -39.26 -1.09
N THR A 150 -10.60 -39.40 0.22
CA THR A 150 -11.61 -39.81 1.20
C THR A 150 -12.35 -38.62 1.84
N LEU A 151 -11.73 -37.45 1.94
CA LEU A 151 -12.38 -36.26 2.50
C LEU A 151 -13.37 -35.63 1.50
N SER A 152 -14.68 -35.73 1.81
CA SER A 152 -15.76 -35.15 1.03
C SER A 152 -15.89 -33.64 1.26
N PHE A 153 -16.15 -32.86 0.20
CA PHE A 153 -16.48 -31.44 0.34
C PHE A 153 -17.82 -31.26 1.05
N LYS A 154 -17.85 -30.45 2.10
CA LYS A 154 -19.08 -30.06 2.83
C LYS A 154 -19.33 -28.57 2.65
N ASP A 155 -20.56 -28.21 2.26
CA ASP A 155 -21.00 -26.82 2.24
C ASP A 155 -21.52 -26.41 3.63
N PRO A 156 -20.84 -25.49 4.34
CA PRO A 156 -21.27 -25.05 5.67
C PRO A 156 -22.58 -24.27 5.64
N ASN A 157 -22.96 -23.65 4.51
CA ASN A 157 -24.16 -22.79 4.41
C ASN A 157 -25.48 -23.58 4.44
N LEU A 158 -25.42 -24.92 4.32
CA LEU A 158 -26.61 -25.76 4.43
C LEU A 158 -27.09 -25.92 5.89
N ASP A 159 -26.17 -25.77 6.84
CA ASP A 159 -26.40 -25.90 8.29
C ASP A 159 -26.79 -24.55 8.91
N ASN A 160 -27.41 -24.57 10.10
CA ASN A 160 -27.64 -23.36 10.89
C ASN A 160 -26.37 -23.02 11.70
N LEU A 161 -25.45 -22.27 11.09
CA LEU A 161 -24.18 -21.90 11.72
C LEU A 161 -24.37 -21.05 12.98
N VAL A 162 -25.42 -20.24 13.03
CA VAL A 162 -25.75 -19.37 14.17
C VAL A 162 -25.99 -20.17 15.45
N GLU A 163 -26.68 -21.31 15.36
CA GLU A 163 -26.96 -22.16 16.52
C GLU A 163 -25.68 -22.65 17.20
N GLU A 164 -24.64 -22.91 16.41
CA GLU A 164 -23.38 -23.43 16.91
C GLU A 164 -22.54 -22.34 17.58
N VAL A 165 -22.48 -21.14 17.00
CA VAL A 165 -21.67 -20.03 17.53
C VAL A 165 -22.33 -19.29 18.70
N SER A 166 -23.66 -19.24 18.73
CA SER A 166 -24.43 -18.50 19.74
C SER A 166 -24.19 -19.03 21.15
N THR A 167 -24.19 -18.12 22.13
CA THR A 167 -24.06 -18.44 23.55
C THR A 167 -25.09 -19.48 24.00
N LYS A 168 -24.67 -20.35 24.93
CA LYS A 168 -25.55 -21.37 25.52
C LYS A 168 -26.24 -20.89 26.79
N GLU A 169 -25.71 -19.84 27.41
CA GLU A 169 -26.23 -19.26 28.65
C GLU A 169 -26.39 -17.76 28.49
N THR A 170 -27.43 -17.21 29.12
CA THR A 170 -27.63 -15.76 29.19
C THR A 170 -26.55 -15.14 30.06
N LYS A 171 -25.90 -14.09 29.56
CA LYS A 171 -24.89 -13.32 30.31
C LYS A 171 -25.26 -11.85 30.35
N VAL A 172 -25.01 -11.21 31.48
CA VAL A 172 -25.27 -9.78 31.69
C VAL A 172 -23.95 -9.05 31.87
N TYR A 173 -23.76 -8.00 31.10
CA TYR A 173 -22.61 -7.10 31.16
C TYR A 173 -23.06 -5.72 31.63
N ASN A 174 -22.22 -5.08 32.44
CA ASN A 174 -22.52 -3.80 33.07
C ASN A 174 -23.88 -3.81 33.81
N GLU A 175 -24.02 -4.69 34.82
CA GLU A 175 -25.31 -4.99 35.48
C GLU A 175 -26.07 -3.76 36.00
N LYS A 176 -25.36 -2.72 36.43
CA LYS A 176 -25.93 -1.46 36.94
C LYS A 176 -26.18 -0.42 35.85
N GLY A 177 -25.89 -0.76 34.59
CA GLY A 177 -26.03 0.11 33.44
C GLY A 177 -27.49 0.42 33.08
N PHE A 178 -27.64 1.47 32.29
CA PHE A 178 -28.91 1.91 31.73
C PHE A 178 -28.66 2.64 30.39
N PRO A 179 -29.47 2.42 29.34
CA PRO A 179 -30.68 1.58 29.28
C PRO A 179 -30.38 0.06 29.26
N ARG A 180 -31.42 -0.77 29.42
CA ARG A 180 -31.34 -2.24 29.34
C ARG A 180 -31.45 -2.70 27.89
N ILE A 181 -30.37 -3.21 27.33
CA ILE A 181 -30.29 -3.69 25.96
C ILE A 181 -30.29 -5.21 25.96
N LEU A 182 -31.24 -5.82 25.25
CA LEU A 182 -31.21 -7.25 24.96
C LEU A 182 -30.43 -7.48 23.67
N ALA A 183 -29.24 -8.07 23.76
CA ALA A 183 -28.41 -8.43 22.62
C ALA A 183 -28.68 -9.89 22.21
N VAL A 184 -29.21 -10.10 21.02
CA VAL A 184 -29.46 -11.43 20.46
C VAL A 184 -28.17 -11.91 19.79
N ASP A 185 -27.51 -12.87 20.42
CA ASP A 185 -26.23 -13.41 19.96
C ASP A 185 -26.42 -14.35 18.78
N CYS A 186 -26.17 -13.83 17.58
CA CYS A 186 -26.11 -14.61 16.35
C CYS A 186 -24.67 -15.02 15.97
N GLY A 187 -23.69 -14.82 16.86
CA GLY A 187 -22.26 -14.79 16.55
C GLY A 187 -21.64 -13.45 16.94
N ILE A 188 -22.02 -12.90 18.10
CA ILE A 188 -21.65 -11.57 18.56
C ILE A 188 -20.14 -11.44 18.75
N LYS A 189 -19.60 -10.33 18.23
CA LYS A 189 -18.25 -9.88 18.52
C LYS A 189 -18.19 -9.16 19.87
N ASN A 190 -17.13 -9.41 20.64
CA ASN A 190 -16.92 -8.79 21.95
C ASN A 190 -17.00 -7.27 21.88
N ASN A 191 -16.48 -6.64 20.81
CA ASN A 191 -16.48 -5.18 20.73
C ASN A 191 -17.88 -4.56 20.63
N GLN A 192 -18.89 -5.28 20.10
CA GLN A 192 -20.28 -4.79 20.13
C GLN A 192 -20.80 -4.64 21.56
N ILE A 193 -20.41 -5.57 22.45
CA ILE A 193 -20.75 -5.52 23.88
C ILE A 193 -19.99 -4.36 24.53
N ARG A 194 -18.70 -4.19 24.23
CA ARG A 194 -17.89 -3.07 24.74
C ARG A 194 -18.49 -1.72 24.34
N CYS A 195 -18.78 -1.50 23.05
CA CYS A 195 -19.34 -0.24 22.56
C CYS A 195 -20.64 0.15 23.28
N LEU A 196 -21.54 -0.80 23.56
CA LEU A 196 -22.77 -0.56 24.31
C LEU A 196 -22.51 -0.31 25.80
N ALA A 197 -21.70 -1.16 26.43
CA ALA A 197 -21.44 -1.12 27.87
C ALA A 197 -20.64 0.13 28.29
N GLU A 198 -19.66 0.56 27.49
CA GLU A 198 -18.87 1.77 27.75
C GLU A 198 -19.69 3.05 27.69
N ARG A 199 -20.76 3.05 26.88
CA ARG A 199 -21.75 4.13 26.80
C ARG A 199 -22.81 4.05 27.92
N GLY A 200 -22.59 3.18 28.89
CA GLY A 200 -23.36 3.06 30.12
C GLY A 200 -24.52 2.08 30.07
N ALA A 201 -24.77 1.38 28.96
CA ALA A 201 -25.88 0.45 28.84
C ALA A 201 -25.66 -0.84 29.63
N ARG A 202 -26.74 -1.44 30.17
CA ARG A 202 -26.74 -2.82 30.67
C ARG A 202 -27.04 -3.74 29.50
N VAL A 203 -26.12 -4.65 29.18
CA VAL A 203 -26.24 -5.52 28.00
C VAL A 203 -26.52 -6.96 28.45
N GLU A 204 -27.67 -7.49 28.09
CA GLU A 204 -28.06 -8.87 28.34
C GLU A 204 -27.97 -9.66 27.04
N VAL A 205 -26.94 -10.52 26.95
CA VAL A 205 -26.66 -11.34 25.79
C VAL A 205 -27.41 -12.65 25.93
N VAL A 206 -28.30 -12.94 24.98
CA VAL A 206 -29.14 -14.14 24.94
C VAL A 206 -28.87 -14.98 23.69
N ARG A 207 -29.18 -16.27 23.77
CA ARG A 207 -29.10 -17.19 22.63
C ARG A 207 -29.97 -16.70 21.46
N TRP A 208 -29.54 -16.99 20.24
CA TRP A 208 -30.15 -16.54 18.98
C TRP A 208 -31.67 -16.78 18.86
N ASP A 209 -32.17 -17.88 19.44
CA ASP A 209 -33.57 -18.32 19.39
C ASP A 209 -34.40 -17.94 20.64
N PHE A 210 -33.84 -17.14 21.54
CA PHE A 210 -34.53 -16.69 22.74
C PHE A 210 -35.85 -15.97 22.37
N PRO A 211 -37.00 -16.32 22.99
CA PRO A 211 -38.32 -15.83 22.58
C PRO A 211 -38.61 -14.39 23.08
N PHE A 212 -37.75 -13.43 22.75
CA PHE A 212 -37.78 -12.07 23.30
C PHE A 212 -39.08 -11.29 23.03
N ALA A 213 -39.83 -11.63 21.98
CA ALA A 213 -41.15 -11.04 21.73
C ALA A 213 -42.15 -11.28 22.88
N LYS A 214 -41.94 -12.32 23.70
CA LYS A 214 -42.75 -12.62 24.89
C LYS A 214 -42.26 -11.92 26.16
N HIS A 215 -41.11 -11.26 26.10
CA HIS A 215 -40.40 -10.70 27.25
C HIS A 215 -40.15 -9.18 27.11
N THR A 216 -40.94 -8.46 26.32
CA THR A 216 -40.72 -7.03 26.02
C THR A 216 -40.69 -6.10 27.23
N ASN A 217 -41.15 -6.54 28.41
CA ASN A 217 -41.11 -5.75 29.64
C ASN A 217 -39.76 -5.84 30.38
N THR A 218 -38.86 -6.74 29.98
CA THR A 218 -37.60 -6.98 30.70
C THR A 218 -36.41 -6.17 30.17
N PHE A 219 -36.54 -5.60 28.98
CA PHE A 219 -35.51 -4.79 28.31
C PHE A 219 -36.15 -3.53 27.68
N ASP A 220 -35.32 -2.56 27.33
CA ASP A 220 -35.75 -1.28 26.76
C ASP A 220 -35.55 -1.23 25.24
N ALA A 221 -34.62 -2.03 24.69
CA ALA A 221 -34.37 -2.17 23.26
C ALA A 221 -33.74 -3.51 22.89
N VAL A 222 -33.84 -3.89 21.61
CA VAL A 222 -33.23 -5.10 21.04
C VAL A 222 -32.06 -4.73 20.14
N PHE A 223 -30.96 -5.44 20.32
CA PHE A 223 -29.77 -5.36 19.47
C PHE A 223 -29.55 -6.73 18.81
N LEU A 224 -29.37 -6.75 17.49
CA LEU A 224 -29.17 -7.98 16.71
C LEU A 224 -27.72 -7.99 16.22
N SER A 225 -26.92 -8.95 16.70
CA SER A 225 -25.49 -9.00 16.39
C SER A 225 -25.20 -9.46 14.95
N ASN A 226 -23.92 -9.38 14.58
CA ASN A 226 -23.38 -10.09 13.43
C ASN A 226 -23.46 -11.62 13.61
N GLY A 227 -23.10 -12.37 12.55
CA GLY A 227 -23.05 -13.82 12.60
C GLY A 227 -22.72 -14.49 11.27
N PRO A 228 -22.46 -15.81 11.28
CA PRO A 228 -22.17 -16.61 10.09
C PRO A 228 -23.43 -17.17 9.42
N GLY A 229 -23.29 -17.54 8.14
CA GLY A 229 -24.23 -18.40 7.42
C GLY A 229 -25.40 -17.67 6.75
N ASP A 230 -26.34 -18.47 6.24
CA ASP A 230 -27.52 -17.99 5.51
C ASP A 230 -28.61 -17.50 6.49
N PRO A 231 -29.08 -16.24 6.39
CA PRO A 231 -30.14 -15.70 7.25
C PRO A 231 -31.45 -16.52 7.20
N LEU A 232 -31.72 -17.27 6.12
CA LEU A 232 -32.90 -18.13 6.02
C LEU A 232 -32.94 -19.27 7.04
N LYS A 233 -31.80 -19.63 7.62
CA LYS A 233 -31.72 -20.68 8.66
C LYS A 233 -32.19 -20.19 10.03
N CYS A 234 -32.24 -18.88 10.26
CA CYS A 234 -32.58 -18.27 11.54
C CYS A 234 -34.09 -18.06 11.74
N VAL A 235 -34.91 -19.07 11.44
CA VAL A 235 -36.39 -18.96 11.42
C VAL A 235 -36.99 -18.48 12.75
N PRO A 236 -36.61 -19.03 13.92
CA PRO A 236 -37.08 -18.52 15.22
C PRO A 236 -36.81 -17.03 15.45
N THR A 237 -35.61 -16.55 15.14
CA THR A 237 -35.23 -15.15 15.33
C THR A 237 -36.03 -14.23 14.43
N ILE A 238 -36.17 -14.58 13.14
CA ILE A 238 -36.99 -13.82 12.18
C ILE A 238 -38.44 -13.74 12.69
N ALA A 239 -39.01 -14.84 13.19
CA ALA A 239 -40.36 -14.85 13.74
C ALA A 239 -40.51 -13.94 14.98
N ASN A 240 -39.53 -13.94 15.88
CA ASN A 240 -39.53 -13.05 17.05
C ASN A 240 -39.42 -11.57 16.64
N ILE A 241 -38.53 -11.23 15.70
CA ILE A 241 -38.42 -9.84 15.18
C ILE A 241 -39.74 -9.44 14.51
N LYS A 242 -40.33 -10.33 13.70
CA LYS A 242 -41.59 -10.09 13.01
C LYS A 242 -42.73 -9.77 13.99
N GLN A 243 -42.83 -10.53 15.08
CA GLN A 243 -43.82 -10.26 16.13
C GLN A 243 -43.63 -8.89 16.80
N LEU A 244 -42.39 -8.42 16.98
CA LEU A 244 -42.12 -7.09 17.52
C LEU A 244 -42.51 -5.96 16.56
N ILE A 245 -42.21 -6.09 15.27
CA ILE A 245 -42.49 -5.03 14.28
C ILE A 245 -43.99 -4.92 13.94
N ASP A 246 -44.71 -6.06 13.97
CA ASP A 246 -46.14 -6.16 13.67
C ASP A 246 -47.02 -5.87 14.91
N GLY A 247 -46.44 -5.87 16.12
CA GLY A 247 -47.17 -5.63 17.37
C GLY A 247 -47.66 -4.18 17.52
N GLU A 248 -48.97 -4.01 17.78
CA GLU A 248 -49.60 -2.68 17.89
C GLU A 248 -49.34 -1.96 19.23
N ASN A 249 -48.97 -2.70 20.29
CA ASN A 249 -49.02 -2.18 21.67
C ASN A 249 -47.66 -1.90 22.35
N VAL A 250 -46.53 -2.36 21.79
CA VAL A 250 -45.19 -2.13 22.38
C VAL A 250 -44.17 -1.82 21.29
N LEU A 251 -43.90 -0.54 21.08
CA LEU A 251 -42.84 -0.07 20.18
C LEU A 251 -41.48 -0.23 20.89
N CYS A 252 -40.58 -1.07 20.39
CA CYS A 252 -39.27 -1.33 21.00
C CYS A 252 -38.16 -1.02 20.00
N PRO A 253 -37.21 -0.09 20.28
CA PRO A 253 -36.11 0.20 19.34
C PRO A 253 -35.29 -1.02 18.97
N ILE A 254 -34.89 -1.11 17.69
CA ILE A 254 -34.10 -2.23 17.13
C ILE A 254 -32.91 -1.67 16.37
N PHE A 255 -31.72 -2.20 16.67
CA PHE A 255 -30.50 -2.00 15.89
C PHE A 255 -29.89 -3.34 15.49
N GLY A 256 -29.66 -3.54 14.18
CA GLY A 256 -29.03 -4.77 13.66
C GLY A 256 -27.71 -4.52 12.93
N ILE A 257 -26.76 -5.44 13.08
CA ILE A 257 -25.43 -5.39 12.45
C ILE A 257 -25.21 -6.65 11.61
N CYS A 258 -24.74 -6.50 10.36
CA CYS A 258 -24.37 -7.59 9.45
C CYS A 258 -25.49 -8.63 9.29
N LEU A 259 -25.38 -9.82 9.90
CA LEU A 259 -26.47 -10.79 9.90
C LEU A 259 -27.73 -10.22 10.55
N GLY A 260 -27.62 -9.45 11.64
CA GLY A 260 -28.74 -8.75 12.27
C GLY A 260 -29.45 -7.78 11.32
N HIS A 261 -28.73 -7.16 10.38
CA HIS A 261 -29.32 -6.36 9.32
C HIS A 261 -30.18 -7.20 8.38
N GLN A 262 -29.65 -8.33 7.93
CA GLN A 262 -30.35 -9.28 7.07
C GLN A 262 -31.59 -9.86 7.77
N LEU A 263 -31.50 -10.23 9.05
CA LEU A 263 -32.62 -10.76 9.83
C LEU A 263 -33.74 -9.74 10.01
N LEU A 264 -33.40 -8.47 10.28
CA LEU A 264 -34.38 -7.39 10.37
C LEU A 264 -35.10 -7.17 9.03
N ALA A 265 -34.33 -7.10 7.93
CA ALA A 265 -34.89 -6.93 6.58
C ALA A 265 -35.84 -8.08 6.20
N ARG A 266 -35.44 -9.32 6.49
CA ARG A 266 -36.25 -10.53 6.29
C ARG A 266 -37.54 -10.49 7.09
N ALA A 267 -37.48 -10.11 8.37
CA ALA A 267 -38.66 -9.99 9.22
C ALA A 267 -39.64 -8.92 8.70
N ALA A 268 -39.10 -7.83 8.17
CA ALA A 268 -39.83 -6.75 7.50
C ALA A 268 -40.37 -7.10 6.10
N GLY A 269 -39.99 -8.26 5.54
CA GLY A 269 -40.55 -8.83 4.32
C GLY A 269 -39.64 -8.80 3.09
N ALA A 270 -38.42 -8.28 3.18
CA ALA A 270 -37.46 -8.33 2.08
C ALA A 270 -36.85 -9.74 1.89
N SER A 271 -36.32 -10.02 0.71
CA SER A 271 -35.48 -11.18 0.39
C SER A 271 -33.99 -10.89 0.58
N THR A 272 -33.22 -11.95 0.76
CA THR A 272 -31.76 -11.94 0.83
C THR A 272 -31.20 -12.87 -0.24
N TYR A 273 -30.01 -12.58 -0.76
CA TYR A 273 -29.33 -13.38 -1.77
C TYR A 273 -27.86 -13.61 -1.40
N LYS A 274 -27.29 -14.72 -1.87
CA LYS A 274 -25.86 -15.00 -1.73
C LYS A 274 -25.08 -14.22 -2.78
N MET A 275 -24.08 -13.47 -2.34
CA MET A 275 -23.16 -12.73 -3.20
C MET A 275 -22.13 -13.70 -3.80
N PRO A 276 -21.57 -13.40 -4.99
CA PRO A 276 -20.57 -14.26 -5.62
C PRO A 276 -19.39 -14.53 -4.69
N TYR A 277 -18.71 -13.50 -4.19
CA TYR A 277 -17.57 -13.62 -3.28
C TYR A 277 -17.72 -12.79 -2.00
N GLY A 278 -18.81 -12.04 -1.84
CA GLY A 278 -19.12 -11.20 -0.66
C GLY A 278 -18.23 -9.99 -0.46
N ASN A 279 -18.57 -9.10 0.47
CA ASN A 279 -17.72 -7.99 0.87
C ASN A 279 -16.97 -8.35 2.15
N ARG A 280 -15.63 -8.38 2.05
CA ARG A 280 -14.71 -8.85 3.09
C ARG A 280 -13.44 -8.01 3.10
N GLY A 281 -13.36 -7.04 4.00
CA GLY A 281 -12.26 -6.08 4.02
C GLY A 281 -12.46 -4.97 5.04
N HIS A 282 -11.40 -4.19 5.27
CA HIS A 282 -11.40 -3.03 6.17
C HIS A 282 -11.55 -1.69 5.42
N ASN A 283 -11.71 -1.75 4.10
CA ASN A 283 -11.64 -0.61 3.19
C ASN A 283 -12.92 -0.41 2.36
N GLN A 284 -14.06 -0.92 2.83
CA GLN A 284 -15.29 -0.95 2.04
C GLN A 284 -16.04 0.39 2.12
N PRO A 285 -16.25 1.10 1.00
CA PRO A 285 -16.89 2.40 0.99
C PRO A 285 -18.42 2.31 1.04
N ALA A 286 -19.04 2.96 2.03
CA ALA A 286 -20.49 3.02 2.19
C ALA A 286 -21.00 4.46 2.04
N LEU A 287 -21.90 4.70 1.08
CA LEU A 287 -22.57 5.98 0.84
C LEU A 287 -23.80 6.12 1.72
N PHE A 288 -23.93 7.23 2.42
CA PHE A 288 -25.11 7.51 3.25
C PHE A 288 -26.23 8.13 2.40
N LEU A 289 -27.43 7.52 2.40
CA LEU A 289 -28.63 7.96 1.67
C LEU A 289 -28.38 8.27 0.17
N ASP A 290 -27.42 7.58 -0.45
CA ASP A 290 -26.94 7.84 -1.81
C ASP A 290 -26.53 9.32 -2.04
N THR A 291 -26.12 10.00 -0.97
CA THR A 291 -25.54 11.34 -1.01
C THR A 291 -24.04 11.28 -1.27
N ILE A 292 -23.37 12.44 -1.23
CA ILE A 292 -21.92 12.54 -1.40
C ILE A 292 -21.12 12.09 -0.17
N ASN A 293 -21.78 11.87 0.98
CA ASN A 293 -21.14 11.44 2.22
C ASN A 293 -20.81 9.95 2.15
N CYS A 294 -19.53 9.63 2.23
CA CYS A 294 -18.98 8.29 2.12
C CYS A 294 -18.12 7.97 3.34
N CYS A 295 -18.27 6.77 3.87
CA CYS A 295 -17.52 6.28 5.02
C CYS A 295 -16.76 5.01 4.64
N ILE A 296 -15.62 4.78 5.29
CA ILE A 296 -14.86 3.54 5.13
C ILE A 296 -15.29 2.59 6.25
N THR A 297 -15.60 1.35 5.88
CA THR A 297 -16.22 0.38 6.77
C THR A 297 -15.50 -0.96 6.76
N SER A 298 -15.56 -1.66 7.90
CA SER A 298 -15.17 -3.05 8.01
C SER A 298 -16.36 -3.95 7.71
N GLN A 299 -16.17 -4.95 6.84
CA GLN A 299 -17.23 -5.85 6.39
C GLN A 299 -16.74 -7.29 6.34
N ASN A 300 -17.64 -8.21 6.69
CA ASN A 300 -17.44 -9.64 6.54
C ASN A 300 -18.78 -10.36 6.32
N HIS A 301 -19.31 -10.31 5.10
CA HIS A 301 -20.56 -11.01 4.76
C HIS A 301 -20.54 -11.61 3.36
N GLY A 302 -21.25 -12.73 3.20
CA GLY A 302 -21.46 -13.41 1.91
C GLY A 302 -22.89 -13.29 1.38
N PHE A 303 -23.79 -12.65 2.12
CA PHE A 303 -25.20 -12.47 1.76
C PHE A 303 -25.55 -10.98 1.82
N ALA A 304 -26.50 -10.53 1.02
CA ALA A 304 -26.97 -9.15 0.98
C ALA A 304 -28.50 -9.09 0.90
N VAL A 305 -29.05 -7.93 1.26
CA VAL A 305 -30.50 -7.64 1.22
C VAL A 305 -30.89 -7.07 -0.15
N ASP A 306 -31.99 -7.56 -0.71
CA ASP A 306 -32.64 -6.94 -1.87
C ASP A 306 -33.69 -5.93 -1.40
N VAL A 307 -33.34 -4.64 -1.40
CA VAL A 307 -34.25 -3.57 -0.95
C VAL A 307 -35.46 -3.37 -1.87
N ASN A 308 -35.43 -3.84 -3.11
CA ASN A 308 -36.58 -3.71 -4.03
C ASN A 308 -37.68 -4.73 -3.73
N SER A 309 -37.38 -5.73 -2.90
CA SER A 309 -38.31 -6.80 -2.53
C SER A 309 -39.22 -6.46 -1.34
N PHE A 310 -39.09 -5.28 -0.73
CA PHE A 310 -39.97 -4.88 0.37
C PHE A 310 -41.44 -4.82 -0.09
N PRO A 311 -42.38 -5.40 0.68
CA PRO A 311 -43.80 -5.40 0.29
C PRO A 311 -44.49 -4.05 0.49
N LYS A 312 -43.89 -3.15 1.27
CA LYS A 312 -44.44 -1.83 1.61
C LYS A 312 -43.34 -0.77 1.59
N ASP A 313 -43.70 0.44 1.20
CA ASP A 313 -42.82 1.61 1.17
C ASP A 313 -42.69 2.28 2.56
N GLU A 314 -42.37 1.47 3.59
CA GLU A 314 -42.18 1.91 4.98
C GLU A 314 -40.69 1.98 5.38
N TRP A 315 -39.81 1.43 4.54
CA TRP A 315 -38.37 1.33 4.76
C TRP A 315 -37.60 2.14 3.72
N ILE A 316 -36.40 2.60 4.08
CA ILE A 316 -35.48 3.30 3.18
C ILE A 316 -34.11 2.61 3.21
N SER A 317 -33.40 2.65 2.08
CA SER A 317 -31.97 2.33 2.03
C SER A 317 -31.21 3.42 2.78
N LEU A 318 -30.52 3.05 3.84
CA LEU A 318 -29.77 3.99 4.68
C LEU A 318 -28.34 4.16 4.17
N PHE A 319 -27.72 3.05 3.78
CA PHE A 319 -26.38 3.03 3.19
C PHE A 319 -26.36 2.13 1.95
N THR A 320 -25.49 2.47 1.01
CA THR A 320 -25.26 1.70 -0.23
C THR A 320 -23.77 1.58 -0.49
N ASN A 321 -23.29 0.39 -0.88
CA ASN A 321 -21.88 0.18 -1.20
C ASN A 321 -21.50 1.02 -2.43
N ALA A 322 -20.45 1.83 -2.34
CA ALA A 322 -20.07 2.71 -3.43
C ALA A 322 -19.55 1.94 -4.67
N ASN A 323 -19.00 0.74 -4.47
CA ASN A 323 -18.38 -0.08 -5.50
C ASN A 323 -19.39 -0.97 -6.22
N ASP A 324 -20.11 -1.84 -5.49
CA ASP A 324 -20.98 -2.86 -6.09
C ASP A 324 -22.49 -2.55 -6.00
N LYS A 325 -22.85 -1.43 -5.37
CA LYS A 325 -24.23 -0.95 -5.17
C LYS A 325 -25.12 -1.88 -4.33
N SER A 326 -24.54 -2.85 -3.62
CA SER A 326 -25.27 -3.65 -2.66
C SER A 326 -25.76 -2.80 -1.48
N ASN A 327 -26.82 -3.24 -0.82
CA ASN A 327 -27.39 -2.52 0.31
C ASN A 327 -26.50 -2.69 1.55
N GLU A 328 -26.21 -1.57 2.21
CA GLU A 328 -25.32 -1.51 3.38
C GLU A 328 -26.06 -1.12 4.66
N GLY A 329 -27.37 -0.92 4.58
CA GLY A 329 -28.19 -0.58 5.73
C GLY A 329 -29.60 -0.16 5.37
N ILE A 330 -30.52 -0.29 6.31
CA ILE A 330 -31.92 0.13 6.16
C ILE A 330 -32.38 0.87 7.41
N ALA A 331 -33.37 1.75 7.24
CA ALA A 331 -34.09 2.37 8.34
C ALA A 331 -35.58 2.39 8.06
N HIS A 332 -36.39 2.27 9.11
CA HIS A 332 -37.82 2.52 8.99
C HIS A 332 -38.07 4.04 8.94
N LYS A 333 -39.01 4.50 8.10
CA LYS A 333 -39.30 5.93 7.90
C LYS A 333 -39.70 6.67 9.18
N THR A 334 -40.51 6.04 10.04
CA THR A 334 -41.04 6.64 11.29
C THR A 334 -40.68 5.90 12.58
N LYS A 335 -40.58 4.56 12.56
CA LYS A 335 -40.29 3.74 13.76
C LYS A 335 -38.78 3.73 14.09
N PRO A 336 -38.39 3.49 15.35
CA PRO A 336 -37.00 3.49 15.80
C PRO A 336 -36.25 2.20 15.43
N TYR A 337 -36.33 1.79 14.17
CA TYR A 337 -35.68 0.57 13.65
C TYR A 337 -34.67 0.95 12.59
N PHE A 338 -33.46 0.45 12.73
CA PHE A 338 -32.45 0.54 11.68
C PHE A 338 -31.43 -0.57 11.79
N SER A 339 -30.67 -0.76 10.73
CA SER A 339 -29.59 -1.73 10.71
C SER A 339 -28.55 -1.38 9.65
N VAL A 340 -27.35 -1.90 9.82
CA VAL A 340 -26.23 -1.74 8.90
C VAL A 340 -25.60 -3.09 8.57
N GLN A 341 -25.16 -3.27 7.33
CA GLN A 341 -24.57 -4.52 6.84
C GLN A 341 -23.08 -4.64 7.22
N PHE A 342 -22.39 -3.50 7.37
CA PHE A 342 -21.03 -3.42 7.89
C PHE A 342 -20.97 -3.48 9.42
N HIS A 343 -19.74 -3.53 9.96
CA HIS A 343 -19.43 -3.68 11.38
C HIS A 343 -18.98 -2.35 12.00
N PRO A 344 -19.88 -1.52 12.55
CA PRO A 344 -19.52 -0.24 13.18
C PRO A 344 -18.70 -0.41 14.45
N GLU A 345 -18.69 -1.61 15.05
CA GLU A 345 -17.79 -1.96 16.14
C GLU A 345 -16.36 -2.23 15.68
N HIS A 346 -16.07 -2.15 14.38
CA HIS A 346 -14.73 -2.28 13.80
C HIS A 346 -14.00 -3.58 14.18
N THR A 347 -12.80 -3.52 14.77
CA THR A 347 -12.02 -4.67 15.30
C THR A 347 -12.17 -5.99 14.51
N ALA A 348 -11.44 -6.19 13.41
CA ALA A 348 -10.47 -5.28 12.81
C ALA A 348 -11.10 -4.25 11.85
N GLY A 349 -10.37 -3.15 11.62
CA GLY A 349 -10.75 -2.10 10.68
C GLY A 349 -11.07 -0.74 11.31
N PRO A 350 -11.60 0.21 10.51
CA PRO A 350 -11.71 1.62 10.88
C PRO A 350 -12.86 1.91 11.86
N GLU A 351 -12.65 2.84 12.79
CA GLU A 351 -13.61 3.24 13.83
C GLU A 351 -14.66 4.28 13.35
N ASP A 352 -14.68 4.58 12.05
CA ASP A 352 -15.39 5.74 11.47
C ASP A 352 -16.90 5.75 11.73
N MET A 353 -17.51 4.58 11.97
CA MET A 353 -18.94 4.40 12.16
C MET A 353 -19.35 4.01 13.59
N GLU A 354 -18.44 4.09 14.57
CA GLU A 354 -18.76 3.72 15.96
C GLU A 354 -19.87 4.60 16.58
N PHE A 355 -20.02 5.83 16.10
CA PHE A 355 -21.07 6.76 16.56
C PHE A 355 -22.50 6.22 16.35
N LEU A 356 -22.69 5.18 15.52
CA LEU A 356 -23.99 4.53 15.38
C LEU A 356 -24.49 3.90 16.69
N PHE A 357 -23.58 3.51 17.60
CA PHE A 357 -23.94 3.08 18.95
C PHE A 357 -24.47 4.24 19.80
N ASP A 358 -23.90 5.45 19.65
CA ASP A 358 -24.43 6.67 20.29
C ASP A 358 -25.84 6.98 19.80
N VAL A 359 -26.04 6.95 18.47
CA VAL A 359 -27.35 7.15 17.85
C VAL A 359 -28.37 6.14 18.37
N PHE A 360 -28.00 4.86 18.45
CA PHE A 360 -28.89 3.82 18.98
C PHE A 360 -29.31 4.11 20.42
N LEU A 361 -28.36 4.34 21.33
CA LEU A 361 -28.67 4.59 22.73
C LEU A 361 -29.46 5.88 22.94
N ASP A 362 -29.22 6.91 22.14
CA ASP A 362 -30.00 8.14 22.15
C ASP A 362 -31.45 7.91 21.68
N ILE A 363 -31.66 7.07 20.66
CA ILE A 363 -33.00 6.64 20.26
C ILE A 363 -33.70 5.92 21.41
N VAL A 364 -33.02 5.01 22.11
CA VAL A 364 -33.60 4.30 23.26
C VAL A 364 -33.99 5.27 24.38
N LYS A 365 -33.09 6.19 24.75
CA LYS A 365 -33.36 7.19 25.79
C LYS A 365 -34.49 8.14 25.40
N SER A 366 -34.52 8.62 24.15
CA SER A 366 -35.63 9.42 23.61
C SER A 366 -36.95 8.64 23.68
N HIS A 367 -36.92 7.36 23.32
CA HIS A 367 -38.09 6.49 23.34
C HIS A 367 -38.68 6.31 24.75
N LEU A 368 -37.82 6.04 25.73
CA LEU A 368 -38.22 5.93 27.14
C LEU A 368 -38.80 7.22 27.70
N LYS A 369 -38.33 8.38 27.21
CA LYS A 369 -38.87 9.71 27.55
C LYS A 369 -40.12 10.11 26.75
N LYS A 370 -40.55 9.29 25.78
CA LYS A 370 -41.63 9.58 24.82
C LYS A 370 -41.36 10.81 23.93
N ASP A 371 -40.09 11.07 23.64
CA ASP A 371 -39.60 12.20 22.83
C ASP A 371 -39.05 11.73 21.47
N ASN A 372 -39.90 11.07 20.69
CA ASN A 372 -39.53 10.40 19.42
C ASN A 372 -39.75 11.25 18.17
N ALA A 373 -39.62 12.58 18.28
CA ALA A 373 -39.96 13.48 17.18
C ALA A 373 -39.05 13.34 15.94
N ILE A 374 -37.82 12.83 16.10
CA ILE A 374 -36.79 12.81 15.05
C ILE A 374 -36.56 11.37 14.54
N PRO A 375 -36.83 11.07 13.24
CA PRO A 375 -36.52 9.80 12.59
C PRO A 375 -35.03 9.42 12.64
N VAL A 376 -34.73 8.13 12.56
CA VAL A 376 -33.35 7.60 12.63
C VAL A 376 -32.44 8.25 11.59
N ALA A 377 -32.85 8.27 10.33
CA ALA A 377 -32.03 8.82 9.24
C ALA A 377 -31.67 10.29 9.47
N GLN A 378 -32.57 11.09 10.05
CA GLN A 378 -32.29 12.48 10.39
C GLN A 378 -31.33 12.62 11.58
N ARG A 379 -31.35 11.68 12.54
CA ARG A 379 -30.36 11.66 13.64
C ARG A 379 -28.97 11.36 13.10
N ILE A 380 -28.84 10.38 12.22
CA ILE A 380 -27.56 10.03 11.57
C ILE A 380 -27.07 11.19 10.68
N ALA A 381 -27.97 11.79 9.90
CA ALA A 381 -27.63 12.96 9.07
C ALA A 381 -27.09 14.13 9.89
N LYS A 382 -27.63 14.36 11.11
CA LYS A 382 -27.10 15.38 12.03
C LYS A 382 -25.68 15.07 12.46
N CYS A 383 -25.32 13.81 12.72
CA CYS A 383 -23.94 13.43 13.05
C CYS A 383 -22.96 13.76 11.92
N PHE A 384 -23.36 13.55 10.66
CA PHE A 384 -22.57 13.98 9.50
C PHE A 384 -22.45 15.51 9.39
N GLN A 385 -23.52 16.26 9.71
CA GLN A 385 -23.53 17.72 9.66
C GLN A 385 -22.75 18.39 10.80
N THR A 386 -22.79 17.84 12.02
CA THR A 386 -22.05 18.37 13.18
C THR A 386 -20.54 18.25 13.03
N ASN A 387 -20.07 17.38 12.13
CA ASN A 387 -18.65 17.21 11.82
C ASN A 387 -18.13 18.23 10.79
N LEU A 388 -19.00 18.99 10.13
CA LEU A 388 -18.61 20.10 9.26
C LEU A 388 -18.24 21.31 10.12
N SER A 389 -17.02 21.32 10.66
CA SER A 389 -16.47 22.49 11.39
C SER A 389 -16.32 23.73 10.51
N PHE A 390 -16.34 23.55 9.18
CA PHE A 390 -16.19 24.60 8.18
C PHE A 390 -17.42 24.63 7.27
N PRO A 391 -18.18 25.74 7.22
CA PRO A 391 -19.31 25.84 6.30
C PRO A 391 -18.80 25.76 4.85
N ILE A 392 -19.48 24.97 4.02
CA ILE A 392 -19.25 24.95 2.57
C ILE A 392 -19.61 26.36 2.08
N ASN A 393 -18.60 27.13 1.66
CA ASN A 393 -18.85 28.47 1.13
C ASN A 393 -19.53 28.33 -0.24
N GLU A 394 -20.81 28.70 -0.33
CA GLU A 394 -21.60 28.61 -1.56
C GLU A 394 -20.99 29.40 -2.73
N SER A 395 -20.14 30.41 -2.46
CA SER A 395 -19.40 31.13 -3.51
C SER A 395 -18.32 30.27 -4.21
N LEU A 396 -17.79 29.24 -3.54
CA LEU A 396 -16.76 28.32 -4.05
C LEU A 396 -17.32 27.22 -4.97
N ILE A 397 -18.63 27.16 -5.18
CA ILE A 397 -19.29 26.16 -6.04
C ILE A 397 -19.06 26.47 -7.53
N LYS A 398 -18.62 27.69 -7.88
CA LYS A 398 -18.38 28.07 -9.26
C LYS A 398 -16.97 27.66 -9.68
N ASN A 399 -16.87 26.75 -10.64
CA ASN A 399 -15.58 26.35 -11.22
C ASN A 399 -14.82 27.59 -11.76
N PRO A 400 -13.52 27.73 -11.42
CA PRO A 400 -12.70 28.82 -11.95
C PRO A 400 -12.47 28.63 -13.45
N ASN A 401 -12.40 29.73 -14.20
CA ASN A 401 -12.09 29.67 -15.63
C ASN A 401 -10.57 29.60 -15.85
N LYS A 402 -9.80 30.29 -15.00
CA LYS A 402 -8.34 30.33 -15.08
C LYS A 402 -7.69 30.13 -13.71
N VAL A 403 -6.79 29.15 -13.62
CA VAL A 403 -6.06 28.81 -12.39
C VAL A 403 -4.56 29.03 -12.58
N LEU A 404 -3.96 29.73 -11.62
CA LEU A 404 -2.52 29.89 -11.48
C LEU A 404 -1.94 28.76 -10.63
N ILE A 405 -0.86 28.15 -11.09
CA ILE A 405 -0.14 27.06 -10.41
C ILE A 405 1.27 27.55 -10.14
N LEU A 406 1.70 27.48 -8.88
CA LEU A 406 3.08 27.77 -8.50
C LEU A 406 3.88 26.46 -8.48
N GLY A 407 4.94 26.38 -9.29
CA GLY A 407 5.87 25.24 -9.30
C GLY A 407 6.80 25.21 -8.07
N SER A 408 7.79 24.31 -8.08
CA SER A 408 8.73 24.18 -6.95
C SER A 408 9.89 25.18 -6.94
N GLY A 409 10.18 25.82 -8.08
CA GLY A 409 11.42 26.57 -8.24
C GLY A 409 12.56 25.67 -8.72
N GLY A 410 13.81 26.08 -8.42
CA GLY A 410 14.99 25.24 -8.68
C GLY A 410 15.04 24.01 -7.76
N LEU A 411 15.64 22.92 -8.24
CA LEU A 411 15.84 21.73 -7.41
C LEU A 411 16.83 22.03 -6.27
N SER A 412 16.44 21.71 -5.04
CA SER A 412 17.28 21.84 -3.85
C SER A 412 17.15 20.60 -2.97
N ILE A 413 18.11 20.37 -2.06
CA ILE A 413 18.01 19.24 -1.12
C ILE A 413 16.76 19.45 -0.25
N GLY A 414 15.89 18.44 -0.23
CA GLY A 414 14.57 18.51 0.42
C GLY A 414 13.43 19.04 -0.46
N GLN A 415 13.71 19.47 -1.70
CA GLN A 415 12.70 19.79 -2.72
C GLN A 415 13.16 19.35 -4.11
N ALA A 416 12.78 18.14 -4.52
CA ALA A 416 13.26 17.51 -5.74
C ALA A 416 12.14 17.36 -6.80
N GLY A 417 12.19 16.27 -7.59
CA GLY A 417 11.28 16.02 -8.72
C GLY A 417 9.85 15.64 -8.34
N GLU A 418 9.55 15.43 -7.06
CA GLU A 418 8.19 15.12 -6.57
C GLU A 418 7.17 16.21 -6.95
N PHE A 419 7.61 17.47 -7.00
CA PHE A 419 6.75 18.61 -7.36
C PHE A 419 6.58 18.80 -8.86
N ASP A 420 7.54 18.34 -9.67
CA ASP A 420 7.40 18.25 -11.12
C ASP A 420 6.27 17.24 -11.45
N TYR A 421 6.30 16.06 -10.83
CA TYR A 421 5.22 15.07 -10.92
C TYR A 421 3.89 15.64 -10.43
N SER A 422 3.88 16.20 -9.22
CA SER A 422 2.65 16.67 -8.56
C SER A 422 1.98 17.80 -9.34
N GLY A 423 2.74 18.82 -9.71
CA GLY A 423 2.23 19.95 -10.48
C GLY A 423 1.77 19.55 -11.88
N SER A 424 2.40 18.55 -12.51
CA SER A 424 1.95 18.00 -13.79
C SER A 424 0.61 17.27 -13.66
N GLN A 425 0.39 16.51 -12.57
CA GLN A 425 -0.90 15.88 -12.30
C GLN A 425 -2.01 16.90 -12.06
N ALA A 426 -1.71 18.02 -11.38
CA ALA A 426 -2.66 19.11 -11.19
C ALA A 426 -3.09 19.74 -12.52
N ILE A 427 -2.13 20.04 -13.40
CA ILE A 427 -2.41 20.57 -14.74
C ILE A 427 -3.33 19.62 -15.51
N LYS A 428 -3.05 18.31 -15.47
CA LYS A 428 -3.90 17.29 -16.11
C LYS A 428 -5.33 17.33 -15.56
N ALA A 429 -5.48 17.34 -14.22
CA ALA A 429 -6.79 17.37 -13.57
C ALA A 429 -7.61 18.61 -13.95
N LEU A 430 -6.99 19.79 -14.00
CA LEU A 430 -7.61 21.05 -14.39
C LEU A 430 -8.03 21.07 -15.87
N LYS A 431 -7.17 20.56 -16.78
CA LYS A 431 -7.47 20.49 -18.21
C LYS A 431 -8.67 19.63 -18.53
N GLU A 432 -8.83 18.50 -17.84
CA GLU A 432 -10.02 17.66 -17.98
C GLU A 432 -11.32 18.35 -17.51
N GLN A 433 -11.21 19.33 -16.60
CA GLN A 433 -12.33 20.20 -16.21
C GLN A 433 -12.48 21.43 -17.13
N LYS A 434 -11.71 21.50 -18.23
CA LYS A 434 -11.70 22.60 -19.20
C LYS A 434 -11.33 23.95 -18.57
N ILE A 435 -10.47 23.93 -17.55
CA ILE A 435 -9.96 25.12 -16.86
C ILE A 435 -8.65 25.54 -17.51
N GLN A 436 -8.50 26.83 -17.78
CA GLN A 436 -7.27 27.40 -18.32
C GLN A 436 -6.16 27.42 -17.25
N THR A 437 -4.97 26.97 -17.63
CA THR A 437 -3.84 26.77 -16.70
C THR A 437 -2.70 27.74 -16.99
N VAL A 438 -2.28 28.48 -15.96
CA VAL A 438 -1.08 29.31 -15.97
C VAL A 438 -0.09 28.74 -14.97
N LEU A 439 1.14 28.45 -15.41
CA LEU A 439 2.21 27.91 -14.56
C LEU A 439 3.32 28.95 -14.39
N ILE A 440 3.79 29.14 -13.16
CA ILE A 440 5.08 29.81 -12.89
C ILE A 440 6.07 28.76 -12.38
N ASN A 441 7.12 28.51 -13.15
CA ASN A 441 8.23 27.66 -12.71
C ASN A 441 9.54 28.09 -13.40
N PRO A 442 10.57 28.54 -12.67
CA PRO A 442 11.85 28.94 -13.25
C PRO A 442 12.69 27.74 -13.73
N ASN A 443 12.38 26.51 -13.31
CA ASN A 443 13.14 25.33 -13.69
C ASN A 443 12.74 24.83 -15.08
N ILE A 444 13.56 25.19 -16.07
CA ILE A 444 13.42 24.81 -17.49
C ILE A 444 13.56 23.31 -17.76
N ALA A 445 14.07 22.53 -16.80
CA ALA A 445 14.36 21.10 -16.97
C ALA A 445 13.27 20.18 -16.37
N THR A 446 12.03 20.67 -16.31
CA THR A 446 10.89 19.95 -15.72
C THR A 446 9.89 19.48 -16.79
N VAL A 447 9.28 18.32 -16.59
CA VAL A 447 8.16 17.86 -17.44
C VAL A 447 7.00 18.84 -17.36
N GLN A 448 6.77 19.43 -16.19
CA GLN A 448 5.75 20.43 -15.90
C GLN A 448 5.76 21.62 -16.88
N THR A 449 6.94 21.99 -17.39
CA THR A 449 7.12 23.15 -18.29
C THR A 449 7.13 22.77 -19.79
N THR A 450 6.83 21.51 -20.12
CA THR A 450 6.73 21.03 -21.50
C THR A 450 5.67 21.83 -22.27
N PRO A 451 5.96 22.31 -23.50
CA PRO A 451 4.99 23.00 -24.33
C PRO A 451 3.70 22.19 -24.52
N GLY A 452 2.56 22.83 -24.28
CA GLY A 452 1.23 22.21 -24.41
C GLY A 452 0.74 21.49 -23.15
N LEU A 453 1.59 21.27 -22.13
CA LEU A 453 1.12 20.73 -20.85
C LEU A 453 0.28 21.75 -20.09
N ALA A 454 0.83 22.89 -19.71
CA ALA A 454 0.05 24.06 -19.29
C ALA A 454 -0.30 24.94 -20.50
N ASP A 455 -1.35 25.75 -20.40
CA ASP A 455 -1.74 26.66 -21.50
C ASP A 455 -0.80 27.84 -21.63
N LYS A 456 -0.24 28.30 -20.49
CA LYS A 456 0.82 29.32 -20.47
C LYS A 456 1.83 29.04 -19.36
N VAL A 457 3.11 29.19 -19.68
CA VAL A 457 4.23 28.97 -18.75
C VAL A 457 5.04 30.26 -18.63
N TYR A 458 5.36 30.63 -17.39
CA TYR A 458 6.24 31.73 -17.03
C TYR A 458 7.49 31.18 -16.35
N PHE A 459 8.65 31.39 -16.98
CA PHE A 459 9.96 31.07 -16.41
C PHE A 459 10.45 32.22 -15.53
N LEU A 460 9.76 32.45 -14.42
CA LEU A 460 10.05 33.52 -13.46
C LEU A 460 10.33 32.94 -12.07
N PRO A 461 11.13 33.63 -11.22
CA PRO A 461 11.28 33.25 -9.82
C PRO A 461 9.93 33.24 -9.09
N ILE A 462 9.76 32.32 -8.16
CA ILE A 462 8.56 32.21 -7.32
C ILE A 462 8.73 33.10 -6.09
N THR A 463 8.58 34.40 -6.30
CA THR A 463 8.56 35.43 -5.24
C THR A 463 7.30 36.27 -5.34
N SER A 464 6.87 36.87 -4.24
CA SER A 464 5.63 37.67 -4.19
C SER A 464 5.58 38.76 -5.28
N ASP A 465 6.69 39.45 -5.55
CA ASP A 465 6.77 40.49 -6.58
C ASP A 465 6.49 39.96 -7.99
N TYR A 466 7.18 38.89 -8.41
CA TYR A 466 6.99 38.33 -9.76
C TYR A 466 5.62 37.66 -9.89
N VAL A 467 5.16 36.96 -8.85
CA VAL A 467 3.84 36.31 -8.86
C VAL A 467 2.72 37.36 -8.92
N LYS A 468 2.85 38.49 -8.19
CA LYS A 468 1.94 39.63 -8.29
C LYS A 468 1.85 40.17 -9.71
N GLU A 469 2.97 40.33 -10.40
CA GLU A 469 2.99 40.79 -11.79
C GLU A 469 2.28 39.82 -12.74
N VAL A 470 2.48 38.51 -12.56
CA VAL A 470 1.74 37.50 -13.34
C VAL A 470 0.25 37.55 -13.03
N ILE A 471 -0.15 37.66 -11.76
CA ILE A 471 -1.56 37.83 -11.36
C ILE A 471 -2.18 39.07 -12.02
N ARG A 472 -1.45 40.19 -12.02
CA ARG A 472 -1.89 41.46 -12.62
C ARG A 472 -2.12 41.32 -14.14
N CYS A 473 -1.24 40.60 -14.83
CA CYS A 473 -1.30 40.36 -16.27
C CYS A 473 -2.35 39.31 -16.67
N GLU A 474 -2.39 38.18 -15.98
CA GLU A 474 -3.21 37.03 -16.35
C GLU A 474 -4.61 37.06 -15.77
N ARG A 475 -4.83 37.78 -14.66
CA ARG A 475 -6.09 37.84 -13.92
C ARG A 475 -6.67 36.42 -13.69
N PRO A 476 -5.92 35.52 -13.02
CA PRO A 476 -6.47 34.21 -12.65
C PRO A 476 -7.61 34.39 -11.64
N ASP A 477 -8.61 33.50 -11.71
CA ASP A 477 -9.69 33.47 -10.71
C ASP A 477 -9.19 32.84 -9.40
N SER A 478 -8.24 31.91 -9.51
CA SER A 478 -7.74 31.17 -8.35
C SER A 478 -6.28 30.74 -8.47
N VAL A 479 -5.67 30.34 -7.35
CA VAL A 479 -4.29 29.87 -7.25
C VAL A 479 -4.19 28.54 -6.49
N LEU A 480 -3.31 27.66 -6.95
CA LEU A 480 -2.93 26.41 -6.28
C LEU A 480 -1.53 26.50 -5.68
N LEU A 481 -1.44 26.30 -4.37
CA LEU A 481 -0.19 26.46 -3.58
C LEU A 481 0.41 25.11 -3.12
N MET A 482 -0.41 24.06 -3.00
CA MET A 482 -0.02 22.77 -2.40
C MET A 482 0.91 21.91 -3.27
N PHE A 483 1.15 22.29 -4.52
CA PHE A 483 1.83 21.46 -5.54
C PHE A 483 3.30 21.84 -5.79
N GLY A 484 3.74 22.99 -5.26
CA GLY A 484 5.07 23.55 -5.49
C GLY A 484 5.98 23.53 -4.25
N GLY A 485 5.70 22.65 -3.29
CA GLY A 485 6.46 22.55 -2.04
C GLY A 485 6.44 23.83 -1.21
N GLN A 486 7.39 23.94 -0.28
CA GLN A 486 7.50 25.10 0.61
C GLN A 486 7.65 26.45 -0.12
N THR A 487 8.30 26.47 -1.29
CA THR A 487 8.55 27.69 -2.05
C THR A 487 7.22 28.33 -2.48
N ALA A 488 6.31 27.52 -3.02
CA ALA A 488 4.96 27.96 -3.36
C ALA A 488 4.14 28.36 -2.13
N LEU A 489 4.21 27.59 -1.04
CA LEU A 489 3.49 27.89 0.19
C LEU A 489 3.90 29.23 0.80
N ASN A 490 5.21 29.45 1.00
CA ASN A 490 5.74 30.69 1.57
C ASN A 490 5.37 31.90 0.71
N CYS A 491 5.45 31.74 -0.63
CA CYS A 491 5.03 32.79 -1.55
C CYS A 491 3.54 33.09 -1.43
N GLY A 492 2.68 32.06 -1.31
CA GLY A 492 1.24 32.21 -1.09
C GLY A 492 0.91 32.94 0.21
N ILE A 493 1.57 32.58 1.32
CA ILE A 493 1.41 33.24 2.63
C ILE A 493 1.78 34.74 2.52
N GLU A 494 2.85 35.08 1.81
CA GLU A 494 3.27 36.48 1.63
C GLU A 494 2.29 37.27 0.75
N LEU A 495 1.73 36.64 -0.30
CA LEU A 495 0.70 37.25 -1.15
C LEU A 495 -0.59 37.55 -0.37
N GLU A 496 -0.96 36.68 0.57
CA GLU A 496 -2.10 36.91 1.47
C GLU A 496 -1.81 38.05 2.47
N LYS A 497 -0.65 38.00 3.14
CA LYS A 497 -0.24 39.04 4.11
C LYS A 497 -0.14 40.43 3.49
N SER A 498 0.32 40.51 2.25
CA SER A 498 0.41 41.77 1.49
C SER A 498 -0.92 42.24 0.88
N GLY A 499 -2.00 41.44 1.01
CA GLY A 499 -3.33 41.76 0.50
C GLY A 499 -3.47 41.63 -1.02
N VAL A 500 -2.50 41.04 -1.71
CA VAL A 500 -2.50 40.91 -3.18
C VAL A 500 -3.63 39.98 -3.63
N LEU A 501 -3.84 38.86 -2.95
CA LEU A 501 -4.92 37.92 -3.32
C LEU A 501 -6.30 38.60 -3.26
N ALA A 502 -6.54 39.38 -2.19
CA ALA A 502 -7.75 40.18 -2.05
C ALA A 502 -7.86 41.34 -3.08
N GLU A 503 -6.76 42.06 -3.35
CA GLU A 503 -6.70 43.16 -4.34
C GLU A 503 -7.15 42.69 -5.74
N TYR A 504 -6.75 41.47 -6.13
CA TYR A 504 -7.03 40.91 -7.45
C TYR A 504 -8.19 39.90 -7.46
N ASN A 505 -8.86 39.67 -6.32
CA ASN A 505 -9.93 38.68 -6.16
C ASN A 505 -9.51 37.28 -6.62
N VAL A 506 -8.33 36.84 -6.18
CA VAL A 506 -7.78 35.50 -6.46
C VAL A 506 -8.05 34.60 -5.26
N GLU A 507 -8.80 33.53 -5.46
CA GLU A 507 -9.10 32.56 -4.40
C GLU A 507 -8.02 31.48 -4.30
N VAL A 508 -7.77 30.95 -3.10
CA VAL A 508 -6.89 29.80 -2.91
C VAL A 508 -7.71 28.52 -3.00
N LEU A 509 -7.36 27.63 -3.93
CA LEU A 509 -8.02 26.34 -4.08
C LEU A 509 -7.39 25.28 -3.17
N GLY A 510 -8.23 24.42 -2.58
CA GLY A 510 -7.80 23.38 -1.65
C GLY A 510 -7.62 23.93 -0.24
N THR A 511 -6.55 23.52 0.43
CA THR A 511 -6.29 23.87 1.83
C THR A 511 -6.17 25.39 2.01
N PRO A 512 -6.96 26.01 2.93
CA PRO A 512 -6.88 27.44 3.21
C PRO A 512 -5.50 27.85 3.74
N ILE A 513 -5.07 29.09 3.45
CA ILE A 513 -3.80 29.63 3.97
C ILE A 513 -3.77 29.65 5.50
N SER A 514 -4.91 29.88 6.18
CA SER A 514 -4.99 29.78 7.64
C SER A 514 -4.59 28.39 8.14
N SER A 515 -5.08 27.33 7.51
CA SER A 515 -4.74 25.94 7.85
C SER A 515 -3.26 25.65 7.60
N ILE A 516 -2.68 26.21 6.53
CA ILE A 516 -1.24 26.09 6.24
C ILE A 516 -0.43 26.75 7.37
N ILE A 517 -0.81 27.97 7.77
CA ILE A 517 -0.15 28.69 8.89
C ILE A 517 -0.28 27.89 10.20
N ASP A 518 -1.48 27.37 10.49
CA ASP A 518 -1.76 26.57 11.68
C ASP A 518 -0.88 25.30 11.75
N THR A 519 -0.48 24.73 10.60
CA THR A 519 0.41 23.55 10.55
C THR A 519 1.90 23.88 10.57
N GLU A 520 2.30 25.04 10.04
CA GLU A 520 3.71 25.46 9.95
C GLU A 520 4.22 26.10 11.26
N ASP A 521 3.34 26.80 11.99
CA ASP A 521 3.66 27.33 13.32
C ASP A 521 3.48 26.26 14.40
N ARG A 522 4.57 25.92 15.09
CA ARG A 522 4.57 24.81 16.06
C ARG A 522 3.75 25.08 17.32
N GLU A 523 3.64 26.33 17.76
CA GLU A 523 2.86 26.67 18.96
C GLU A 523 1.37 26.60 18.65
N ILE A 524 0.97 27.17 17.50
CA ILE A 524 -0.41 27.08 17.01
C ILE A 524 -0.78 25.62 16.75
N PHE A 525 0.10 24.86 16.08
CA PHE A 525 -0.10 23.44 15.81
C PHE A 525 -0.32 22.63 17.10
N ALA A 526 0.52 22.86 18.12
CA ALA A 526 0.39 22.20 19.42
C ALA A 526 -0.96 22.49 20.08
N GLN A 527 -1.42 23.74 20.02
CA GLN A 527 -2.72 24.15 20.53
C GLN A 527 -3.86 23.47 19.77
N LYS A 528 -3.85 23.51 18.43
CA LYS A 528 -4.86 22.89 17.57
C LYS A 528 -4.95 21.37 17.79
N VAL A 529 -3.82 20.70 17.93
CA VAL A 529 -3.77 19.26 18.22
C VAL A 529 -4.34 18.96 19.62
N ALA A 530 -4.05 19.79 20.62
CA ALA A 530 -4.58 19.61 21.97
C ALA A 530 -6.11 19.77 22.05
N GLU A 531 -6.71 20.63 21.22
CA GLU A 531 -8.16 20.84 21.14
C GLU A 531 -8.93 19.55 20.76
N VAL A 532 -8.28 18.61 20.05
CA VAL A 532 -8.85 17.30 19.69
C VAL A 532 -8.33 16.14 20.56
N ASN A 533 -7.75 16.45 21.72
CA ASN A 533 -7.11 15.49 22.63
C ASN A 533 -5.90 14.76 22.02
N GLY A 534 -5.30 15.30 20.96
CA GLY A 534 -4.01 14.85 20.46
C GLY A 534 -2.87 15.35 21.35
N LYS A 535 -1.69 14.74 21.20
CA LYS A 535 -0.49 15.14 21.93
C LYS A 535 0.63 15.40 20.94
N VAL A 536 1.24 16.58 21.00
CA VAL A 536 2.53 16.84 20.34
C VAL A 536 3.67 16.54 21.31
N ALA A 537 4.85 16.23 20.77
CA ALA A 537 6.04 16.05 21.60
C ALA A 537 6.25 17.31 22.48
N PRO A 538 6.52 17.17 23.80
CA PRO A 538 6.73 18.32 24.66
C PRO A 538 7.84 19.23 24.11
N SER A 539 7.51 20.46 23.78
CA SER A 539 8.42 21.40 23.14
C SER A 539 8.30 22.82 23.70
N ARG A 540 9.37 23.61 23.56
CA ARG A 540 9.40 25.04 23.88
C ARG A 540 10.28 25.81 22.89
N ALA A 541 9.83 26.98 22.46
CA ALA A 541 10.64 27.92 21.70
C ALA A 541 11.55 28.73 22.63
N ALA A 542 12.82 28.89 22.26
CA ALA A 542 13.81 29.73 22.92
C ALA A 542 14.36 30.77 21.94
N TYR A 543 14.62 31.98 22.46
CA TYR A 543 15.11 33.14 21.71
C TYR A 543 16.53 33.54 22.12
N SER A 544 17.11 32.82 23.09
CA SER A 544 18.50 32.96 23.50
C SER A 544 19.08 31.63 23.96
N VAL A 545 20.41 31.53 23.98
CA VAL A 545 21.13 30.34 24.48
C VAL A 545 20.82 30.09 25.96
N GLU A 546 20.70 31.14 26.78
CA GLU A 546 20.41 31.02 28.21
C GLU A 546 19.00 30.48 28.47
N GLU A 547 18.03 30.99 27.72
CA GLU A 547 16.65 30.51 27.75
C GLU A 547 16.56 29.05 27.31
N ALA A 548 17.26 28.68 26.24
CA ALA A 548 17.34 27.30 25.77
C ALA A 548 17.88 26.34 26.85
N LEU A 549 18.97 26.72 27.53
CA LEU A 549 19.55 25.90 28.61
C LEU A 549 18.60 25.75 29.81
N LYS A 550 17.83 26.79 30.14
CA LYS A 550 16.83 26.75 31.20
C LYS A 550 15.69 25.79 30.84
N PHE A 551 15.13 25.93 29.65
CA PHE A 551 14.06 25.05 29.17
C PHE A 551 14.50 23.61 29.04
N ALA A 552 15.75 23.39 28.65
CA ALA A 552 16.31 22.06 28.58
C ALA A 552 16.41 21.36 29.96
N LYS A 553 16.63 22.14 31.02
CA LYS A 553 16.61 21.62 32.39
C LYS A 553 15.22 21.19 32.83
N ASP A 554 14.18 21.90 32.38
CA ASP A 554 12.77 21.57 32.67
C ASP A 554 12.29 20.34 31.87
N LEU A 555 12.65 20.26 30.59
CA LEU A 555 12.28 19.16 29.69
C LEU A 555 13.03 17.85 29.99
N GLY A 556 14.27 17.97 30.49
CA GLY A 556 15.18 16.85 30.76
C GLY A 556 15.92 16.37 29.50
N TYR A 557 17.20 16.07 29.66
CA TYR A 557 18.05 15.53 28.59
C TYR A 557 17.78 14.03 28.34
N PRO A 558 17.96 13.52 27.10
CA PRO A 558 18.39 14.24 25.91
C PRO A 558 17.27 15.08 25.24
N ILE A 559 17.67 16.11 24.50
CA ILE A 559 16.76 17.08 23.84
C ILE A 559 17.16 17.27 22.39
N LEU A 560 16.16 17.44 21.52
CA LEU A 560 16.35 17.84 20.13
C LEU A 560 16.22 19.36 20.03
N ALA A 561 17.23 20.05 19.52
CA ALA A 561 17.16 21.47 19.18
C ALA A 561 16.97 21.62 17.67
N ARG A 562 16.08 22.53 17.22
CA ARG A 562 15.79 22.79 15.79
C ARG A 562 15.65 24.27 15.51
N SER A 563 16.13 24.75 14.37
CA SER A 563 15.81 26.09 13.89
C SER A 563 14.35 26.18 13.44
N ALA A 564 13.64 27.25 13.81
CA ALA A 564 12.30 27.53 13.30
C ALA A 564 12.33 27.95 11.81
N TYR A 565 11.20 27.76 11.10
CA TYR A 565 11.01 28.14 9.68
C TYR A 565 12.06 27.59 8.69
N ALA A 566 12.72 26.48 9.06
CA ALA A 566 13.77 25.86 8.27
C ALA A 566 13.33 24.50 7.71
N LEU A 567 13.69 24.22 6.45
CA LEU A 567 13.39 22.96 5.77
C LEU A 567 14.41 21.88 6.09
N GLY A 568 13.96 20.63 6.11
CA GLY A 568 14.84 19.45 6.19
C GLY A 568 15.75 19.43 7.40
N GLY A 569 15.32 20.01 8.54
CA GLY A 569 16.07 20.03 9.80
C GLY A 569 17.35 20.86 9.80
N LEU A 570 17.50 21.85 8.91
CA LEU A 570 18.68 22.72 8.89
C LEU A 570 18.91 23.37 10.28
N GLY A 571 20.13 23.25 10.83
CA GLY A 571 20.48 23.78 12.15
C GLY A 571 19.98 22.94 13.34
N SER A 572 19.44 21.75 13.09
CA SER A 572 18.99 20.82 14.15
C SER A 572 20.08 19.89 14.69
N GLY A 573 19.91 19.43 15.93
CA GLY A 573 20.78 18.43 16.54
C GLY A 573 20.30 17.96 17.91
N PHE A 574 20.74 16.77 18.31
CA PHE A 574 20.48 16.22 19.64
C PHE A 574 21.56 16.66 20.63
N ALA A 575 21.14 17.06 21.82
CA ALA A 575 22.01 17.33 22.95
C ALA A 575 21.69 16.38 24.09
N ASN A 576 22.69 15.69 24.62
CA ASN A 576 22.57 14.86 25.82
C ASN A 576 22.95 15.61 27.10
N ASN A 577 23.55 16.79 26.96
CA ASN A 577 24.01 17.62 28.05
C ASN A 577 24.01 19.12 27.68
N PRO A 578 24.14 20.02 28.67
CA PRO A 578 24.16 21.47 28.44
C PRO A 578 25.23 21.98 27.46
N ASP A 579 26.41 21.36 27.43
CA ASP A 579 27.51 21.82 26.58
C ASP A 579 27.26 21.52 25.09
N GLU A 580 26.72 20.34 24.79
CA GLU A 580 26.25 19.98 23.45
C GLU A 580 25.13 20.91 22.99
N LEU A 581 24.15 21.18 23.86
CA LEU A 581 23.02 22.04 23.52
C LEU A 581 23.49 23.45 23.17
N LYS A 582 24.42 24.01 23.97
CA LYS A 582 24.98 25.33 23.73
C LYS A 582 25.61 25.46 22.34
N LYS A 583 26.33 24.43 21.88
CA LYS A 583 26.95 24.42 20.54
C LYS A 583 25.89 24.43 19.43
N ILE A 584 24.90 23.54 19.53
CA ILE A 584 23.84 23.41 18.51
C ILE A 584 23.02 24.69 18.42
N VAL A 585 22.55 25.20 19.56
CA VAL A 585 21.72 26.40 19.62
C VAL A 585 22.49 27.65 19.13
N THR A 586 23.78 27.76 19.44
CA THR A 586 24.61 28.87 18.93
C THR A 586 24.72 28.85 17.41
N GLN A 587 24.87 27.67 16.80
CA GLN A 587 24.88 27.52 15.35
C GLN A 587 23.50 27.80 14.74
N ALA A 588 22.44 27.32 15.38
CA ALA A 588 21.06 27.51 14.93
C ALA A 588 20.68 29.01 14.88
N PHE A 589 21.10 29.81 15.87
CA PHE A 589 20.86 31.25 15.92
C PHE A 589 21.61 32.07 14.85
N VAL A 590 22.58 31.48 14.13
CA VAL A 590 23.22 32.16 12.99
C VAL A 590 22.22 32.34 11.83
N ASN A 591 21.30 31.40 11.68
CA ASN A 591 20.38 31.33 10.53
C ASN A 591 18.91 31.48 10.91
N SER A 592 18.58 31.55 12.21
CA SER A 592 17.21 31.70 12.71
C SER A 592 17.17 32.61 13.93
N THR A 593 16.09 33.37 14.11
CA THR A 593 15.84 34.17 15.32
C THR A 593 15.22 33.36 16.46
N GLN A 594 14.84 32.11 16.20
CA GLN A 594 14.14 31.24 17.14
C GLN A 594 14.65 29.79 17.02
N VAL A 595 14.85 29.13 18.16
CA VAL A 595 15.24 27.71 18.25
C VAL A 595 14.20 26.96 19.09
N LEU A 596 13.71 25.85 18.58
CA LEU A 596 12.76 24.96 19.25
C LEU A 596 13.52 23.86 19.98
N LEU A 597 13.12 23.58 21.22
CA LEU A 597 13.64 22.48 22.04
C LEU A 597 12.53 21.47 22.28
N ASP A 598 12.73 20.24 21.81
CA ASP A 598 11.81 19.13 21.96
C ASP A 598 12.39 18.06 22.89
N LYS A 599 11.53 17.44 23.71
CA LYS A 599 11.90 16.22 24.43
C LYS A 599 12.34 15.17 23.41
N SER A 600 13.52 14.57 23.61
CA SER A 600 13.98 13.51 22.70
C SER A 600 13.11 12.28 22.84
N LEU A 601 12.55 11.86 21.70
CA LEU A 601 11.86 10.58 21.53
C LEU A 601 12.76 9.60 20.73
N LYS A 602 14.09 9.76 20.82
CA LYS A 602 15.05 8.93 20.10
C LYS A 602 14.83 7.45 20.40
N GLY A 603 14.75 6.62 19.35
CA GLY A 603 14.50 5.18 19.49
C GLY A 603 13.03 4.78 19.43
N TRP A 604 12.09 5.73 19.39
CA TRP A 604 10.68 5.45 19.16
C TRP A 604 10.43 5.09 17.70
N LYS A 605 9.37 4.32 17.43
CA LYS A 605 8.94 4.00 16.07
C LYS A 605 8.43 5.27 15.40
N GLU A 606 8.85 5.52 14.17
CA GLU A 606 8.33 6.63 13.38
C GLU A 606 7.38 6.09 12.31
N VAL A 607 6.15 6.62 12.30
CA VAL A 607 5.05 6.14 11.46
C VAL A 607 4.40 7.33 10.76
N GLU A 608 4.08 7.20 9.49
CA GLU A 608 3.47 8.26 8.67
C GLU A 608 2.15 7.79 8.05
N TYR A 609 1.20 8.72 7.91
CA TYR A 609 -0.05 8.51 7.19
C TYR A 609 -0.25 9.60 6.13
N GLU A 610 -0.65 9.18 4.93
CA GLU A 610 -1.10 10.05 3.85
C GLU A 610 -2.62 10.15 3.90
N VAL A 611 -3.12 11.34 4.20
CA VAL A 611 -4.55 11.59 4.43
C VAL A 611 -5.08 12.48 3.32
N LEU A 612 -6.26 12.13 2.82
CA LEU A 612 -6.96 12.86 1.78
C LEU A 612 -8.35 13.23 2.28
N ARG A 613 -8.67 14.53 2.26
CA ARG A 613 -9.95 15.06 2.73
C ARG A 613 -10.58 15.96 1.68
N ASP A 614 -11.87 15.79 1.41
CA ASP A 614 -12.63 16.70 0.55
C ASP A 614 -13.40 17.79 1.31
N ALA A 615 -13.96 18.73 0.53
CA ALA A 615 -14.76 19.84 1.07
C ALA A 615 -16.07 19.38 1.74
N TYR A 616 -16.47 18.12 1.55
CA TYR A 616 -17.68 17.52 2.10
C TYR A 616 -17.39 16.62 3.30
N ASP A 617 -16.17 16.68 3.83
CA ASP A 617 -15.69 15.97 5.01
C ASP A 617 -15.54 14.44 4.85
N ASN A 618 -15.57 13.95 3.60
CA ASN A 618 -15.06 12.61 3.31
C ASN A 618 -13.55 12.65 3.54
N CYS A 619 -13.05 11.80 4.42
CA CYS A 619 -11.66 11.80 4.86
C CYS A 619 -11.17 10.36 4.95
N ILE A 620 -10.10 10.03 4.22
CA ILE A 620 -9.55 8.68 4.08
C ILE A 620 -8.04 8.68 4.30
N THR A 621 -7.48 7.54 4.71
CA THR A 621 -6.03 7.33 4.74
C THR A 621 -5.59 6.45 3.58
N VAL A 622 -4.82 7.01 2.66
CA VAL A 622 -4.45 6.37 1.39
C VAL A 622 -3.24 5.45 1.54
N CYS A 623 -2.28 5.81 2.39
CA CYS A 623 -1.07 5.02 2.62
C CYS A 623 -0.60 5.21 4.06
N ASN A 624 -0.07 4.14 4.64
CA ASN A 624 0.67 4.19 5.89
C ASN A 624 2.09 3.67 5.69
N MET A 625 3.04 4.28 6.38
CA MET A 625 4.46 3.99 6.25
C MET A 625 5.10 3.84 7.62
N GLU A 626 6.04 2.91 7.75
CA GLU A 626 6.84 2.71 8.96
C GLU A 626 8.32 2.89 8.62
N ASN A 627 9.04 3.66 9.42
CA ASN A 627 10.47 3.80 9.28
C ASN A 627 11.16 2.61 9.95
N VAL A 628 12.07 1.96 9.23
CA VAL A 628 12.96 0.92 9.77
C VAL A 628 13.93 1.55 10.76
N ASP A 629 14.45 2.71 10.39
CA ASP A 629 15.24 3.55 11.27
C ASP A 629 14.31 4.23 12.30
N PRO A 630 14.67 4.19 13.59
CA PRO A 630 13.84 4.82 14.62
C PRO A 630 13.98 6.35 14.59
N LEU A 631 13.08 7.03 15.29
CA LEU A 631 13.07 8.47 15.40
C LEU A 631 14.44 9.01 15.85
N GLY A 632 14.86 10.08 15.19
CA GLY A 632 16.18 10.71 15.32
C GLY A 632 16.95 10.74 14.00
N ILE A 633 16.51 9.94 13.03
CA ILE A 633 16.86 10.03 11.62
C ILE A 633 15.64 10.59 10.89
N HIS A 634 15.81 11.63 10.08
CA HIS A 634 14.71 12.26 9.34
C HIS A 634 14.08 11.26 8.36
N THR A 635 12.76 11.27 8.15
CA THR A 635 12.02 10.40 7.20
C THR A 635 12.64 10.39 5.78
N GLY A 636 13.08 11.56 5.33
CA GLY A 636 14.11 11.84 4.29
C GLY A 636 15.21 10.79 4.15
N GLU A 637 15.94 10.60 5.24
CA GLU A 637 17.14 9.79 5.42
C GLU A 637 16.85 8.36 5.91
N SER A 638 15.61 8.05 6.28
CA SER A 638 15.23 6.73 6.79
C SER A 638 14.94 5.74 5.67
N ILE A 639 15.23 4.47 5.93
CA ILE A 639 14.63 3.36 5.19
C ILE A 639 13.17 3.26 5.62
N VAL A 640 12.25 3.19 4.66
CA VAL A 640 10.80 3.24 4.91
C VAL A 640 10.12 2.05 4.27
N VAL A 641 9.14 1.46 4.96
CA VAL A 641 8.32 0.36 4.44
C VAL A 641 6.84 0.75 4.36
N ALA A 642 6.15 0.25 3.34
CA ALA A 642 4.69 0.39 3.20
C ALA A 642 4.06 -0.98 2.83
N PRO A 643 2.99 -1.42 3.53
CA PRO A 643 2.41 -0.79 4.73
C PRO A 643 3.35 -0.95 5.95
N SER A 644 3.00 -0.39 7.12
CA SER A 644 3.66 -0.73 8.39
C SER A 644 3.59 -2.24 8.68
N GLN A 645 4.63 -2.79 9.30
CA GLN A 645 4.81 -4.23 9.53
C GLN A 645 4.62 -4.63 10.99
N THR A 646 4.94 -3.74 11.94
CA THR A 646 5.04 -4.09 13.36
C THR A 646 3.92 -3.50 14.23
N LEU A 647 2.89 -2.94 13.60
CA LEU A 647 1.73 -2.37 14.29
C LEU A 647 0.60 -3.41 14.39
N THR A 648 0.01 -3.50 15.57
CA THR A 648 -1.26 -4.23 15.76
C THR A 648 -2.42 -3.47 15.11
N ASN A 649 -3.56 -4.12 14.90
CA ASN A 649 -4.77 -3.45 14.40
C ASN A 649 -5.23 -2.32 15.34
N HIS A 650 -5.04 -2.47 16.66
CA HIS A 650 -5.34 -1.41 17.62
C HIS A 650 -4.44 -0.18 17.41
N GLU A 651 -3.12 -0.35 17.37
CA GLU A 651 -2.18 0.77 17.15
C GLU A 651 -2.38 1.44 15.78
N TYR A 652 -2.54 0.62 14.72
CA TYR A 652 -2.80 1.11 13.37
C TYR A 652 -4.04 2.02 13.34
N ASN A 653 -5.19 1.53 13.83
CA ASN A 653 -6.43 2.29 13.78
C ASN A 653 -6.47 3.45 14.78
N LYS A 654 -5.78 3.34 15.92
CA LYS A 654 -5.63 4.45 16.89
C LYS A 654 -4.91 5.63 16.26
N LEU A 655 -3.81 5.38 15.54
CA LEU A 655 -3.08 6.41 14.79
C LEU A 655 -3.92 6.94 13.62
N ARG A 656 -4.54 6.05 12.83
CA ARG A 656 -5.45 6.41 11.72
C ARG A 656 -6.61 7.32 12.18
N THR A 657 -7.31 6.95 13.24
CA THR A 657 -8.43 7.74 13.81
C THR A 657 -7.94 9.11 14.28
N MET A 658 -6.77 9.18 14.93
CA MET A 658 -6.18 10.45 15.34
C MET A 658 -5.80 11.31 14.13
N ALA A 659 -5.26 10.71 13.06
CA ALA A 659 -4.94 11.40 11.81
C ALA A 659 -6.18 12.09 11.24
N ILE A 660 -7.26 11.32 11.03
CA ILE A 660 -8.52 11.84 10.50
C ILE A 660 -9.07 12.97 11.40
N LYS A 661 -9.05 12.82 12.73
CA LYS A 661 -9.52 13.85 13.67
C LYS A 661 -8.72 15.15 13.55
N VAL A 662 -7.39 15.07 13.54
CA VAL A 662 -6.51 16.23 13.43
C VAL A 662 -6.67 16.93 12.08
N ILE A 663 -6.69 16.18 10.97
CA ILE A 663 -6.83 16.74 9.63
C ILE A 663 -8.19 17.41 9.41
N ARG A 664 -9.28 16.82 9.94
CA ARG A 664 -10.60 17.46 9.96
C ARG A 664 -10.58 18.77 10.74
N HIS A 665 -9.99 18.77 11.94
CA HIS A 665 -9.93 19.96 12.81
C HIS A 665 -9.10 21.10 12.22
N LEU A 666 -8.00 20.77 11.55
CA LEU A 666 -7.15 21.74 10.85
C LEU A 666 -7.83 22.33 9.60
N GLY A 667 -8.90 21.72 9.09
CA GLY A 667 -9.62 22.21 7.91
C GLY A 667 -8.88 21.98 6.59
N VAL A 668 -8.05 20.94 6.51
CA VAL A 668 -7.34 20.56 5.28
C VAL A 668 -8.33 20.15 4.20
N ILE A 669 -8.13 20.63 2.97
CA ILE A 669 -8.91 20.24 1.79
C ILE A 669 -7.93 19.88 0.67
N GLY A 670 -7.86 18.59 0.35
CA GLY A 670 -6.81 18.00 -0.48
C GLY A 670 -6.01 16.98 0.32
N GLU A 671 -4.75 16.81 -0.04
CA GLU A 671 -3.85 15.84 0.57
C GLU A 671 -2.98 16.49 1.67
N CYS A 672 -2.60 15.67 2.65
CA CYS A 672 -1.56 16.00 3.63
C CYS A 672 -0.88 14.73 4.18
N ASN A 673 0.32 14.92 4.71
CA ASN A 673 1.10 13.90 5.42
C ASN A 673 1.09 14.22 6.93
N ILE A 674 0.88 13.20 7.78
CA ILE A 674 1.01 13.32 9.24
C ILE A 674 1.97 12.26 9.77
N GLN A 675 2.84 12.68 10.71
CA GLN A 675 3.90 11.85 11.26
C GLN A 675 3.74 11.65 12.76
N TYR A 676 4.07 10.45 13.23
CA TYR A 676 3.95 10.02 14.62
C TYR A 676 5.26 9.44 15.14
N ALA A 677 5.53 9.68 16.42
CA ALA A 677 6.44 8.86 17.21
C ALA A 677 5.60 7.95 18.11
N LEU A 678 5.69 6.65 17.91
CA LEU A 678 5.01 5.62 18.70
C LEU A 678 6.03 4.91 19.60
N SER A 679 5.68 4.78 20.88
CA SER A 679 6.49 4.05 21.86
C SER A 679 6.64 2.57 21.43
N PRO A 680 7.86 2.00 21.47
CA PRO A 680 8.04 0.58 21.17
C PRO A 680 7.50 -0.33 22.27
N ASP A 681 7.29 0.20 23.48
CA ASP A 681 6.99 -0.56 24.70
C ASP A 681 5.56 -0.28 25.25
N SER A 682 4.79 0.57 24.59
CA SER A 682 3.44 0.97 25.03
C SER A 682 2.63 1.58 23.89
N GLU A 683 1.34 1.81 24.12
CA GLU A 683 0.49 2.52 23.15
C GLU A 683 0.61 4.06 23.19
N GLU A 684 1.64 4.59 23.88
CA GLU A 684 1.87 6.03 23.95
C GLU A 684 2.44 6.54 22.63
N PHE A 685 1.87 7.61 22.09
CA PHE A 685 2.37 8.25 20.88
C PHE A 685 2.29 9.77 20.97
N TYR A 686 3.10 10.43 20.14
CA TYR A 686 3.11 11.86 19.93
C TYR A 686 3.02 12.17 18.43
N ILE A 687 2.27 13.21 18.08
CA ILE A 687 2.24 13.77 16.73
C ILE A 687 3.48 14.64 16.56
N ILE A 688 4.28 14.34 15.54
CA ILE A 688 5.50 15.06 15.23
C ILE A 688 5.18 16.29 14.38
N GLU A 689 4.48 16.11 13.26
CA GLU A 689 4.10 17.21 12.37
C GLU A 689 2.97 16.81 11.41
N VAL A 690 2.36 17.84 10.79
CA VAL A 690 1.46 17.71 9.65
C VAL A 690 1.99 18.59 8.52
N ASN A 691 2.18 18.01 7.35
CA ASN A 691 2.54 18.72 6.12
C ASN A 691 1.27 18.88 5.27
N ALA A 692 0.63 20.06 5.30
CA ALA A 692 -0.63 20.35 4.60
C ALA A 692 -0.43 20.65 3.10
N ARG A 693 0.41 19.85 2.43
CA ARG A 693 0.75 19.95 1.01
C ARG A 693 1.27 18.61 0.52
N LEU A 694 1.35 18.47 -0.81
CA LEU A 694 2.07 17.36 -1.39
C LEU A 694 3.53 17.39 -0.96
N SER A 695 4.08 16.20 -0.85
CA SER A 695 5.38 15.93 -0.27
C SER A 695 6.06 14.78 -1.02
N ARG A 696 7.33 14.53 -0.68
CA ARG A 696 8.03 13.34 -1.14
C ARG A 696 7.34 12.05 -0.66
N SER A 697 6.81 12.05 0.58
CA SER A 697 6.01 10.94 1.12
C SER A 697 4.75 10.69 0.29
N SER A 698 4.05 11.75 -0.15
CA SER A 698 2.88 11.63 -1.03
C SER A 698 3.20 11.06 -2.43
N ALA A 699 4.38 11.40 -2.98
CA ALA A 699 4.84 10.85 -4.25
C ALA A 699 5.18 9.36 -4.11
N LEU A 700 5.90 8.98 -3.04
CA LEU A 700 6.19 7.60 -2.70
C LEU A 700 4.89 6.80 -2.51
N ALA A 701 3.96 7.31 -1.72
CA ALA A 701 2.66 6.69 -1.48
C ALA A 701 1.84 6.51 -2.76
N SER A 702 1.86 7.48 -3.67
CA SER A 702 1.19 7.35 -4.98
C SER A 702 1.77 6.20 -5.80
N LYS A 703 3.08 5.97 -5.72
CA LYS A 703 3.76 4.86 -6.41
C LYS A 703 3.58 3.52 -5.69
N ALA A 704 3.58 3.53 -4.37
CA ALA A 704 3.37 2.34 -3.55
C ALA A 704 1.96 1.78 -3.70
N THR A 705 0.95 2.64 -3.75
CA THR A 705 -0.46 2.24 -3.77
C THR A 705 -1.08 2.23 -5.16
N GLY A 706 -0.48 2.95 -6.12
CA GLY A 706 -1.11 3.25 -7.41
C GLY A 706 -2.20 4.32 -7.33
N TYR A 707 -2.49 4.88 -6.15
CA TYR A 707 -3.47 5.94 -5.96
C TYR A 707 -2.86 7.30 -6.34
N PRO A 708 -3.38 8.03 -7.35
CA PRO A 708 -2.73 9.24 -7.84
C PRO A 708 -3.06 10.46 -6.97
N LEU A 709 -2.45 10.55 -5.77
CA LEU A 709 -2.76 11.57 -4.74
C LEU A 709 -2.79 12.99 -5.30
N ALA A 710 -1.77 13.40 -6.04
CA ALA A 710 -1.70 14.75 -6.61
C ALA A 710 -2.86 15.05 -7.58
N TYR A 711 -3.23 14.09 -8.42
CA TYR A 711 -4.33 14.25 -9.36
C TYR A 711 -5.67 14.37 -8.62
N ILE A 712 -5.91 13.51 -7.62
CA ILE A 712 -7.15 13.55 -6.84
C ILE A 712 -7.21 14.80 -5.97
N ALA A 713 -6.11 15.20 -5.33
CA ALA A 713 -6.03 16.44 -4.56
C ALA A 713 -6.39 17.66 -5.42
N ALA A 714 -5.97 17.70 -6.69
CA ALA A 714 -6.34 18.79 -7.59
C ALA A 714 -7.84 18.78 -7.95
N LYS A 715 -8.47 17.61 -8.11
CA LYS A 715 -9.93 17.51 -8.33
C LYS A 715 -10.72 17.91 -7.08
N VAL A 716 -10.28 17.48 -5.91
CA VAL A 716 -10.89 17.80 -4.63
C VAL A 716 -10.75 19.29 -4.30
N ALA A 717 -9.63 19.92 -4.67
CA ALA A 717 -9.44 21.37 -4.56
C ALA A 717 -10.43 22.20 -5.40
N LEU A 718 -11.09 21.58 -6.39
CA LEU A 718 -12.20 22.15 -7.16
C LEU A 718 -13.58 21.83 -6.54
N ASN A 719 -13.61 21.38 -5.29
CA ASN A 719 -14.83 20.95 -4.58
C ASN A 719 -15.55 19.79 -5.26
N ILE A 720 -14.84 18.91 -5.97
CA ILE A 720 -15.43 17.65 -6.46
C ILE A 720 -15.36 16.61 -5.32
N PRO A 721 -16.49 16.02 -4.89
CA PRO A 721 -16.50 15.03 -3.82
C PRO A 721 -15.69 13.78 -4.19
N LEU A 722 -14.95 13.21 -3.24
CA LEU A 722 -14.20 11.96 -3.41
C LEU A 722 -15.10 10.81 -3.88
N SER A 723 -16.33 10.75 -3.36
CA SER A 723 -17.32 9.71 -3.69
C SER A 723 -17.73 9.70 -5.16
N GLN A 724 -17.66 10.86 -5.83
CA GLN A 724 -18.00 11.02 -7.25
C GLN A 724 -16.79 10.84 -8.18
N LEU A 725 -15.57 10.87 -7.63
CA LEU A 725 -14.37 10.61 -8.40
C LEU A 725 -14.24 9.12 -8.66
N ILE A 726 -13.81 8.78 -9.87
CA ILE A 726 -13.59 7.39 -10.30
C ILE A 726 -12.13 7.03 -10.05
N ASN A 727 -11.91 5.86 -9.48
CA ASN A 727 -10.57 5.28 -9.40
C ASN A 727 -10.04 5.03 -10.82
N SER A 728 -9.02 5.77 -11.25
CA SER A 728 -8.45 5.65 -12.60
C SER A 728 -7.82 4.29 -12.91
N VAL A 729 -7.57 3.48 -11.88
CA VAL A 729 -6.93 2.16 -12.01
C VAL A 729 -7.96 1.08 -12.32
N THR A 730 -9.10 1.08 -11.61
CA THR A 730 -10.19 0.09 -11.78
C THR A 730 -11.27 0.58 -12.73
N THR A 731 -11.48 1.88 -12.82
CA THR A 731 -12.55 2.61 -13.56
C THR A 731 -13.99 2.26 -13.21
N GLU A 732 -14.20 1.25 -12.39
CA GLU A 732 -15.51 0.80 -11.91
C GLU A 732 -15.78 1.24 -10.46
N THR A 733 -14.71 1.48 -9.67
CA THR A 733 -14.84 1.84 -8.26
C THR A 733 -14.71 3.34 -8.03
N THR A 734 -15.24 3.81 -6.91
CA THR A 734 -15.01 5.18 -6.43
C THR A 734 -13.53 5.39 -6.08
N ALA A 735 -13.07 6.64 -6.10
CA ALA A 735 -11.79 7.05 -5.53
C ALA A 735 -11.86 7.25 -4.00
N CYS A 736 -13.05 7.21 -3.40
CA CYS A 736 -13.25 7.28 -1.96
C CYS A 736 -13.05 5.92 -1.29
N PHE A 737 -11.84 5.37 -1.34
CA PHE A 737 -11.49 4.08 -0.72
C PHE A 737 -10.06 4.11 -0.18
N GLU A 738 -9.76 3.24 0.78
CA GLU A 738 -8.40 3.04 1.28
C GLU A 738 -7.73 1.87 0.52
N PRO A 739 -6.59 2.10 -0.16
CA PRO A 739 -5.87 1.03 -0.84
C PRO A 739 -5.48 -0.11 0.11
N ALA A 740 -5.70 -1.35 -0.32
CA ALA A 740 -5.18 -2.55 0.34
C ALA A 740 -4.05 -3.13 -0.51
N LEU A 741 -2.86 -3.27 0.09
CA LEU A 741 -1.69 -3.79 -0.59
C LEU A 741 -1.63 -5.31 -0.43
N ASP A 742 -1.29 -6.02 -1.50
CA ASP A 742 -0.94 -7.44 -1.49
C ASP A 742 0.58 -7.64 -1.63
N TYR A 743 1.37 -6.64 -1.29
CA TYR A 743 2.83 -6.65 -1.38
C TYR A 743 3.43 -5.70 -0.36
N CYS A 744 4.75 -5.80 -0.17
CA CYS A 744 5.55 -4.89 0.63
C CYS A 744 6.36 -3.98 -0.29
N VAL A 745 6.43 -2.70 0.06
CA VAL A 745 7.26 -1.69 -0.60
C VAL A 745 8.37 -1.29 0.36
N VAL A 746 9.59 -1.19 -0.14
CA VAL A 746 10.74 -0.66 0.60
C VAL A 746 11.35 0.51 -0.15
N LYS A 747 11.47 1.65 0.53
CA LYS A 747 12.19 2.84 0.07
C LYS A 747 13.53 2.93 0.78
N ILE A 748 14.59 3.20 0.03
CA ILE A 748 15.94 3.45 0.57
C ILE A 748 16.45 4.80 0.02
N PRO A 749 16.89 5.72 0.89
CA PRO A 749 17.47 6.98 0.47
C PRO A 749 18.77 6.78 -0.32
N ARG A 750 19.04 7.72 -1.23
CA ARG A 750 20.29 7.79 -1.98
C ARG A 750 21.15 8.95 -1.49
N TRP A 751 22.38 8.63 -1.14
CA TRP A 751 23.40 9.59 -0.74
C TRP A 751 24.51 9.69 -1.78
N ASP A 752 25.09 10.88 -1.90
CA ASP A 752 26.22 11.14 -2.80
C ASP A 752 27.31 11.97 -2.09
N LEU A 753 27.43 11.76 -0.77
CA LEU A 753 28.30 12.54 0.12
C LEU A 753 29.78 12.39 -0.25
N GLY A 754 30.16 11.26 -0.84
CA GLY A 754 31.53 11.00 -1.29
C GLY A 754 32.04 11.94 -2.39
N LYS A 755 31.15 12.67 -3.09
CA LYS A 755 31.55 13.68 -4.09
C LYS A 755 32.02 15.00 -3.48
N PHE A 756 31.76 15.23 -2.20
CA PHE A 756 32.01 16.51 -1.56
C PHE A 756 33.03 16.35 -0.43
N THR A 757 34.24 16.87 -0.63
CA THR A 757 35.29 16.87 0.39
C THR A 757 34.89 17.73 1.59
N GLY A 758 34.96 17.18 2.80
CA GLY A 758 34.65 17.90 4.05
C GLY A 758 33.18 17.84 4.49
N VAL A 759 32.32 17.11 3.77
CA VAL A 759 30.93 16.87 4.18
C VAL A 759 30.85 15.72 5.19
N SER A 760 30.02 15.88 6.22
CA SER A 760 29.81 14.85 7.25
C SER A 760 28.92 13.72 6.72
N HIS A 761 29.39 12.49 6.90
CA HIS A 761 28.69 11.24 6.60
C HIS A 761 27.63 10.83 7.64
N GLN A 762 27.58 11.52 8.79
CA GLN A 762 26.57 11.24 9.81
C GLN A 762 25.18 11.65 9.28
N ILE A 763 24.21 10.76 9.39
CA ILE A 763 22.81 11.05 9.11
C ILE A 763 22.07 11.29 10.43
N GLY A 764 20.96 12.03 10.40
CA GLY A 764 20.25 12.43 11.61
C GLY A 764 18.97 13.18 11.27
N SER A 765 18.57 14.14 12.10
CA SER A 765 17.33 14.91 11.92
C SER A 765 17.34 15.88 10.73
N SER A 766 18.43 15.96 9.95
CA SER A 766 18.50 16.81 8.76
C SER A 766 18.72 16.01 7.48
N MET A 767 18.05 16.44 6.42
CA MET A 767 18.14 15.79 5.11
C MET A 767 19.46 16.10 4.40
N LYS A 768 20.09 15.04 3.89
CA LYS A 768 21.31 15.05 3.08
C LYS A 768 21.20 14.18 1.83
N SER A 769 20.22 13.29 1.79
CA SER A 769 19.86 12.47 0.64
C SER A 769 19.48 13.35 -0.55
N ILE A 770 19.91 12.93 -1.73
CA ILE A 770 19.70 13.64 -3.00
C ILE A 770 18.59 13.01 -3.86
N GLY A 771 17.99 11.93 -3.34
CA GLY A 771 16.98 11.13 -4.01
C GLY A 771 16.71 9.85 -3.24
N GLU A 772 15.92 8.97 -3.81
CA GLU A 772 15.53 7.71 -3.21
C GLU A 772 15.28 6.64 -4.25
N THR A 773 15.33 5.40 -3.81
CA THR A 773 15.00 4.21 -4.59
C THR A 773 13.85 3.50 -3.91
N MET A 774 13.03 2.82 -4.70
CA MET A 774 11.87 2.08 -4.21
C MET A 774 11.83 0.73 -4.93
N ALA A 775 11.56 -0.32 -4.17
CA ALA A 775 11.28 -1.63 -4.73
C ALA A 775 10.04 -2.25 -4.07
N ILE A 776 9.42 -3.17 -4.82
CA ILE A 776 8.22 -3.90 -4.43
C ILE A 776 8.55 -5.39 -4.43
N GLY A 777 8.06 -6.11 -3.42
CA GLY A 777 8.22 -7.55 -3.28
C GLY A 777 7.06 -8.19 -2.51
N ARG A 778 6.94 -9.51 -2.60
CA ARG A 778 5.98 -10.29 -1.79
C ARG A 778 6.56 -10.61 -0.41
N THR A 779 7.88 -10.53 -0.27
CA THR A 779 8.59 -10.60 1.01
C THR A 779 9.30 -9.26 1.32
N PHE A 780 9.58 -8.99 2.60
CA PHE A 780 10.36 -7.80 2.97
C PHE A 780 11.80 -7.93 2.47
N GLU A 781 12.40 -9.11 2.62
CA GLU A 781 13.79 -9.41 2.25
C GLU A 781 14.02 -9.16 0.75
N GLU A 782 13.10 -9.64 -0.09
CA GLU A 782 13.11 -9.40 -1.54
C GLU A 782 13.07 -7.91 -1.87
N ALA A 783 12.07 -7.19 -1.35
CA ALA A 783 11.88 -5.77 -1.61
C ALA A 783 13.07 -4.95 -1.12
N PHE A 784 13.58 -5.25 0.08
CA PHE A 784 14.72 -4.58 0.68
C PHE A 784 16.01 -4.79 -0.13
N GLN A 785 16.35 -6.03 -0.50
CA GLN A 785 17.54 -6.30 -1.30
C GLN A 785 17.45 -5.68 -2.70
N LYS A 786 16.26 -5.66 -3.31
CA LYS A 786 16.02 -4.98 -4.60
C LYS A 786 16.23 -3.47 -4.49
N ALA A 787 15.66 -2.83 -3.48
CA ALA A 787 15.85 -1.40 -3.27
C ALA A 787 17.33 -1.06 -3.02
N LEU A 788 18.02 -1.86 -2.21
CA LEU A 788 19.40 -1.59 -1.82
C LEU A 788 20.37 -1.65 -3.02
N ARG A 789 20.12 -2.55 -3.97
CA ARG A 789 20.86 -2.60 -5.25
C ARG A 789 20.65 -1.40 -6.16
N MET A 790 19.50 -0.74 -6.06
CA MET A 790 19.20 0.41 -6.91
C MET A 790 19.90 1.69 -6.43
N VAL A 791 20.41 1.70 -5.19
CA VAL A 791 21.04 2.88 -4.58
C VAL A 791 22.35 3.24 -5.28
N ASP A 792 23.18 2.23 -5.56
CA ASP A 792 24.50 2.37 -6.17
C ASP A 792 24.93 1.09 -6.91
N GLU A 793 25.59 1.25 -8.05
CA GLU A 793 26.03 0.12 -8.91
C GLU A 793 27.00 -0.85 -8.21
N SER A 794 27.72 -0.40 -7.18
CA SER A 794 28.64 -1.24 -6.39
C SER A 794 27.95 -2.09 -5.32
N VAL A 795 26.65 -1.92 -5.10
CA VAL A 795 25.89 -2.59 -4.05
C VAL A 795 25.09 -3.74 -4.65
N ASN A 796 25.43 -4.98 -4.27
CA ASN A 796 24.73 -6.19 -4.76
C ASN A 796 23.54 -6.63 -3.90
N GLY A 797 23.30 -5.96 -2.78
CA GLY A 797 22.26 -6.30 -1.80
C GLY A 797 22.75 -5.98 -0.39
N PHE A 798 22.24 -6.71 0.59
CA PHE A 798 22.62 -6.55 2.00
C PHE A 798 23.95 -7.25 2.28
N ASP A 799 25.02 -6.66 1.75
CA ASP A 799 26.35 -7.27 1.67
C ASP A 799 27.19 -6.98 2.94
N PRO A 800 27.62 -8.01 3.70
CA PRO A 800 28.41 -7.84 4.92
C PRO A 800 29.89 -7.52 4.68
N TYR A 801 30.37 -7.53 3.43
CA TYR A 801 31.78 -7.33 3.07
C TYR A 801 32.10 -5.89 2.64
N LEU A 802 31.09 -5.06 2.38
CA LEU A 802 31.28 -3.67 1.97
C LEU A 802 31.80 -2.77 3.11
N LYS A 803 31.56 -3.16 4.37
CA LYS A 803 32.00 -2.44 5.56
C LYS A 803 32.45 -3.40 6.65
N LYS A 804 33.27 -2.91 7.56
CA LYS A 804 33.56 -3.60 8.83
C LYS A 804 32.43 -3.32 9.82
N HIS A 805 32.15 -4.27 10.70
CA HIS A 805 31.27 -4.01 11.84
C HIS A 805 31.83 -2.86 12.69
N SER A 806 30.97 -1.95 13.13
CA SER A 806 31.36 -0.78 13.91
C SER A 806 30.26 -0.42 14.89
N ARG A 807 30.55 -0.46 16.20
CA ARG A 807 29.58 -0.02 17.23
C ARG A 807 29.23 1.46 17.05
N GLU A 808 30.24 2.28 16.77
CA GLU A 808 30.08 3.72 16.58
C GLU A 808 29.10 4.04 15.43
N GLU A 809 29.23 3.39 14.27
CA GLU A 809 28.32 3.63 13.14
C GLU A 809 26.90 3.08 13.39
N LEU A 810 26.73 2.06 14.23
CA LEU A 810 25.42 1.52 14.60
C LEU A 810 24.67 2.43 15.58
N GLU A 811 25.39 3.03 16.54
CA GLU A 811 24.86 4.00 17.52
C GLU A 811 24.67 5.40 16.95
N SER A 812 25.62 5.83 16.12
CA SER A 812 25.67 7.13 15.43
C SER A 812 25.57 6.90 13.92
N PRO A 813 24.35 6.91 13.38
CA PRO A 813 24.06 6.41 12.03
C PRO A 813 24.80 7.21 10.95
N THR A 814 25.32 6.50 9.95
CA THR A 814 25.97 7.05 8.75
C THR A 814 25.24 6.62 7.48
N ASP A 815 25.58 7.18 6.32
CA ASP A 815 25.11 6.72 5.00
C ASP A 815 25.48 5.26 4.67
N LYS A 816 26.32 4.61 5.50
CA LYS A 816 26.75 3.21 5.37
C LYS A 816 26.35 2.32 6.55
N ARG A 817 25.55 2.83 7.50
CA ARG A 817 25.09 2.10 8.70
C ARG A 817 24.55 0.70 8.37
N ILE A 818 23.76 0.59 7.31
CA ILE A 818 23.11 -0.67 6.92
C ILE A 818 24.12 -1.78 6.59
N PHE A 819 25.29 -1.42 6.03
CA PHE A 819 26.36 -2.39 5.75
C PHE A 819 27.19 -2.72 6.99
N ALA A 820 27.35 -1.78 7.92
CA ALA A 820 27.92 -2.07 9.24
C ALA A 820 27.03 -3.06 10.02
N LEU A 821 25.70 -2.95 9.87
CA LEU A 821 24.73 -3.90 10.43
C LEU A 821 24.84 -5.28 9.78
N ALA A 822 24.93 -5.36 8.46
CA ALA A 822 25.18 -6.61 7.73
C ALA A 822 26.47 -7.30 8.23
N ALA A 823 27.56 -6.55 8.36
CA ALA A 823 28.84 -7.05 8.85
C ALA A 823 28.74 -7.57 10.29
N ALA A 824 28.01 -6.89 11.18
CA ALA A 824 27.82 -7.30 12.56
C ALA A 824 27.02 -8.61 12.67
N LEU A 825 25.93 -8.75 11.90
CA LEU A 825 25.17 -9.99 11.79
C LEU A 825 26.03 -11.14 11.24
N ASN A 826 26.89 -10.85 10.25
CA ASN A 826 27.82 -11.85 9.72
C ASN A 826 28.82 -12.33 10.79
N HIS A 827 29.25 -11.44 11.68
CA HIS A 827 30.09 -11.75 12.84
C HIS A 827 29.31 -12.29 14.07
N ASN A 828 28.07 -12.74 13.88
CA ASN A 828 27.22 -13.37 14.90
C ASN A 828 26.91 -12.49 16.12
N TRP A 829 26.83 -11.17 15.94
CA TRP A 829 26.32 -10.29 17.00
C TRP A 829 24.86 -10.62 17.27
N THR A 830 24.44 -10.51 18.54
CA THR A 830 23.08 -10.90 18.92
C THR A 830 22.08 -9.83 18.48
N ILE A 831 20.83 -10.25 18.24
CA ILE A 831 19.76 -9.32 17.87
C ILE A 831 19.50 -8.29 18.99
N GLU A 832 19.59 -8.71 20.26
CA GLU A 832 19.45 -7.81 21.41
C GLU A 832 20.57 -6.75 21.46
N GLU A 833 21.81 -7.15 21.20
CA GLU A 833 22.93 -6.21 21.11
C GLU A 833 22.70 -5.19 19.98
N LEU A 834 22.28 -5.66 18.81
CA LEU A 834 21.99 -4.79 17.67
C LEU A 834 20.80 -3.86 17.92
N TYR A 835 19.74 -4.34 18.60
CA TYR A 835 18.62 -3.51 19.04
C TYR A 835 19.09 -2.40 19.98
N ASN A 836 19.95 -2.72 20.95
CA ASN A 836 20.43 -1.73 21.91
C ASN A 836 21.27 -0.63 21.27
N LEU A 837 22.07 -0.98 20.26
CA LEU A 837 22.88 -0.02 19.50
C LEU A 837 22.03 0.80 18.52
N THR A 838 21.11 0.15 17.81
CA THR A 838 20.44 0.75 16.65
C THR A 838 19.06 1.30 16.91
N LYS A 839 18.36 0.70 17.89
CA LYS A 839 16.92 0.85 18.16
C LYS A 839 16.00 0.51 16.98
N ILE A 840 16.50 -0.23 15.98
CA ILE A 840 15.69 -0.83 14.91
C ILE A 840 14.88 -1.98 15.51
N ASP A 841 13.57 -2.04 15.23
CA ASP A 841 12.67 -3.07 15.78
C ASP A 841 13.20 -4.50 15.54
N PHE A 842 13.02 -5.38 16.53
CA PHE A 842 13.47 -6.77 16.48
C PHE A 842 13.00 -7.50 15.21
N TRP A 843 11.78 -7.24 14.73
CA TRP A 843 11.26 -7.89 13.53
C TRP A 843 12.14 -7.61 12.31
N PHE A 844 12.52 -6.35 12.05
CA PHE A 844 13.42 -6.01 10.95
C PHE A 844 14.80 -6.66 11.13
N LEU A 845 15.34 -6.66 12.36
CA LEU A 845 16.62 -7.31 12.65
C LEU A 845 16.58 -8.82 12.38
N TYR A 846 15.49 -9.52 12.69
CA TYR A 846 15.31 -10.93 12.34
C TYR A 846 15.26 -11.15 10.82
N LYS A 847 14.63 -10.24 10.06
CA LYS A 847 14.60 -10.31 8.60
C LYS A 847 15.98 -10.08 8.00
N PHE A 848 16.74 -9.11 8.49
CA PHE A 848 18.14 -8.91 8.10
C PHE A 848 19.01 -10.11 8.43
N LYS A 849 18.82 -10.73 9.60
CA LYS A 849 19.50 -11.97 9.97
C LYS A 849 19.17 -13.11 9.00
N THR A 850 17.91 -13.24 8.60
CA THR A 850 17.47 -14.27 7.62
C THR A 850 18.23 -14.13 6.29
N ILE A 851 18.45 -12.90 5.83
CA ILE A 851 19.27 -12.63 4.64
C ILE A 851 20.70 -13.14 4.86
N ILE A 852 21.35 -12.75 5.97
CA ILE A 852 22.75 -13.14 6.25
C ILE A 852 22.91 -14.64 6.53
N ASP A 853 21.96 -15.29 7.18
CA ASP A 853 21.97 -16.73 7.41
C ASP A 853 21.91 -17.48 6.07
N GLN A 854 21.05 -17.04 5.15
CA GLN A 854 20.99 -17.59 3.80
C GLN A 854 22.32 -17.38 3.05
N LEU A 855 22.96 -16.21 3.20
CA LEU A 855 24.28 -15.97 2.59
C LEU A 855 25.32 -16.96 3.10
N LYS A 856 25.39 -17.16 4.43
CA LYS A 856 26.31 -18.14 5.04
C LYS A 856 26.04 -19.56 4.57
N GLU A 857 24.77 -19.95 4.45
CA GLU A 857 24.38 -21.25 3.91
C GLU A 857 24.92 -21.40 2.48
N LEU A 858 24.70 -20.41 1.61
CA LEU A 858 25.18 -20.42 0.23
C LEU A 858 26.71 -20.45 0.14
N GLU A 859 27.41 -19.70 1.00
CA GLU A 859 28.87 -19.67 1.06
C GLU A 859 29.47 -21.02 1.52
N ASN A 860 28.82 -21.69 2.48
CA ASN A 860 29.23 -23.03 2.91
C ASN A 860 29.03 -24.06 1.80
N LEU A 861 27.92 -23.96 1.06
CA LEU A 861 27.59 -24.86 -0.06
C LEU A 861 28.51 -24.69 -1.27
N ASN A 862 29.11 -23.51 -1.47
CA ASN A 862 30.08 -23.29 -2.54
C ASN A 862 31.34 -24.16 -2.47
N SER A 863 31.57 -24.85 -1.34
CA SER A 863 32.65 -25.83 -1.21
C SER A 863 32.31 -27.23 -1.76
N ASP A 864 31.04 -27.55 -1.98
CA ASP A 864 30.56 -28.82 -2.55
C ASP A 864 29.28 -28.62 -3.38
N THR A 865 29.44 -28.50 -4.70
CA THR A 865 28.36 -28.19 -5.64
C THR A 865 27.24 -29.24 -5.67
N ASN A 866 27.47 -30.46 -5.20
CA ASN A 866 26.45 -31.52 -5.19
C ASN A 866 25.34 -31.28 -4.15
N LEU A 867 25.54 -30.36 -3.20
CA LEU A 867 24.58 -30.06 -2.13
C LEU A 867 23.60 -28.93 -2.48
N LEU A 868 23.78 -28.25 -3.62
CA LEU A 868 22.90 -27.17 -4.08
C LEU A 868 21.65 -27.74 -4.78
N THR A 869 20.52 -27.67 -4.10
CA THR A 869 19.22 -28.12 -4.63
C THR A 869 18.44 -26.97 -5.28
N PRO A 870 17.51 -27.26 -6.21
CA PRO A 870 16.60 -26.25 -6.76
C PRO A 870 15.81 -25.50 -5.68
N ASP A 871 15.49 -26.14 -4.57
CA ASP A 871 14.76 -25.53 -3.45
C ASP A 871 15.60 -24.46 -2.73
N ILE A 872 16.89 -24.72 -2.50
CA ILE A 872 17.82 -23.73 -1.92
C ILE A 872 17.97 -22.52 -2.84
N LEU A 873 18.11 -22.75 -4.14
CA LEU A 873 18.19 -21.68 -5.15
C LEU A 873 16.91 -20.85 -5.20
N LEU A 874 15.75 -21.52 -5.20
CA LEU A 874 14.45 -20.86 -5.17
C LEU A 874 14.27 -20.02 -3.91
N ASN A 875 14.69 -20.52 -2.74
CA ASN A 875 14.62 -19.79 -1.49
C ASN A 875 15.52 -18.54 -1.51
N ALA A 876 16.76 -18.67 -1.98
CA ALA A 876 17.66 -17.54 -2.15
C ALA A 876 17.08 -16.48 -3.12
N LYS A 877 16.41 -16.90 -4.20
CA LYS A 877 15.74 -15.98 -5.13
C LYS A 877 14.58 -15.23 -4.47
N LYS A 878 13.73 -15.92 -3.71
CA LYS A 878 12.63 -15.33 -2.92
C LYS A 878 13.09 -14.36 -1.82
N LEU A 879 14.34 -14.50 -1.37
CA LEU A 879 14.98 -13.55 -0.45
C LEU A 879 15.65 -12.38 -1.18
N GLY A 880 15.62 -12.36 -2.51
CA GLY A 880 16.12 -11.26 -3.33
C GLY A 880 17.56 -11.40 -3.84
N TYR A 881 18.21 -12.56 -3.77
CA TYR A 881 19.58 -12.76 -4.26
C TYR A 881 19.66 -12.84 -5.80
N LEU A 882 20.44 -11.94 -6.41
CA LEU A 882 20.58 -11.85 -7.87
C LEU A 882 21.65 -12.82 -8.40
N ASN A 883 22.83 -12.80 -7.78
CA ASN A 883 23.99 -13.62 -8.13
C ASN A 883 24.44 -14.37 -6.88
N ILE A 884 23.99 -15.61 -6.70
CA ILE A 884 24.70 -16.54 -5.81
C ILE A 884 26.06 -16.75 -6.50
N PRO A 885 27.21 -16.81 -5.81
CA PRO A 885 28.50 -17.05 -6.46
C PRO A 885 28.50 -18.47 -7.05
N LEU A 886 27.96 -18.62 -8.25
CA LEU A 886 27.58 -19.86 -8.94
C LEU A 886 28.45 -20.04 -10.17
N SER A 887 29.77 -19.89 -10.06
CA SER A 887 30.65 -20.21 -11.18
C SER A 887 30.61 -21.71 -11.58
N GLN A 888 29.79 -22.58 -10.95
CA GLN A 888 29.86 -24.04 -11.16
C GLN A 888 28.55 -24.89 -11.06
N LEU A 889 27.31 -24.42 -11.28
CA LEU A 889 26.14 -25.33 -11.21
C LEU A 889 25.10 -25.25 -12.34
N ILE A 890 24.83 -26.44 -12.91
CA ILE A 890 23.81 -26.77 -13.91
C ILE A 890 22.62 -27.46 -13.19
N ASN A 891 21.39 -27.18 -13.64
CA ASN A 891 20.15 -27.78 -13.15
C ASN A 891 20.11 -29.31 -13.36
N SER A 892 19.94 -30.08 -12.28
CA SER A 892 19.96 -31.55 -12.31
C SER A 892 18.66 -32.23 -12.79
N VAL A 893 17.59 -31.47 -13.04
CA VAL A 893 16.29 -32.04 -13.49
C VAL A 893 16.05 -31.83 -15.00
N THR A 894 16.62 -30.78 -15.60
CA THR A 894 16.42 -30.48 -17.03
C THR A 894 17.72 -30.33 -17.82
N THR A 895 18.87 -30.28 -17.15
CA THR A 895 20.19 -29.99 -17.75
C THR A 895 20.29 -28.69 -18.59
N GLU A 896 19.21 -27.92 -18.78
CA GLU A 896 19.17 -26.79 -19.73
C GLU A 896 18.48 -25.48 -19.27
N THR A 897 17.88 -25.37 -18.07
CA THR A 897 17.25 -24.09 -17.62
C THR A 897 17.49 -23.74 -16.14
N THR A 898 17.51 -22.45 -15.79
CA THR A 898 17.56 -21.93 -14.40
C THR A 898 16.21 -21.37 -13.94
N ALA A 899 15.86 -21.58 -12.66
CA ALA A 899 14.68 -20.99 -12.01
C ALA A 899 15.00 -19.55 -11.57
N CYS A 900 14.41 -18.55 -12.25
CA CYS A 900 14.62 -17.14 -11.93
C CYS A 900 13.32 -16.35 -12.21
N PHE A 901 12.63 -15.83 -11.19
CA PHE A 901 11.61 -14.79 -11.35
C PHE A 901 11.41 -13.96 -10.07
N GLU A 902 10.90 -12.72 -10.22
CA GLU A 902 10.07 -11.88 -9.30
C GLU A 902 10.16 -10.39 -9.73
N PRO A 903 9.08 -9.59 -9.96
CA PRO A 903 7.67 -9.66 -9.54
C PRO A 903 6.75 -10.21 -10.66
N ALA A 904 5.43 -10.41 -10.40
CA ALA A 904 4.44 -10.88 -11.38
C ALA A 904 4.08 -9.82 -12.43
N LEU A 905 5.09 -9.38 -13.18
CA LEU A 905 4.92 -9.04 -14.58
C LEU A 905 4.88 -10.39 -15.31
N ASP A 906 3.82 -10.69 -16.05
CA ASP A 906 3.81 -11.86 -16.92
C ASP A 906 4.66 -11.61 -18.20
N TYR A 907 5.57 -10.62 -18.14
CA TYR A 907 6.47 -10.15 -19.18
C TYR A 907 7.81 -9.64 -18.60
N CYS A 908 8.85 -9.67 -19.43
CA CYS A 908 10.17 -9.08 -19.22
C CYS A 908 10.25 -7.68 -19.86
N VAL A 909 10.91 -6.75 -19.18
CA VAL A 909 11.19 -5.40 -19.70
C VAL A 909 12.70 -5.25 -19.82
N VAL A 910 13.17 -4.82 -21.00
CA VAL A 910 14.59 -4.52 -21.24
C VAL A 910 14.73 -3.06 -21.63
N LYS A 911 15.63 -2.37 -20.92
CA LYS A 911 15.98 -0.98 -21.19
C LYS A 911 17.42 -0.89 -21.71
N ILE A 912 17.63 -0.22 -22.84
CA ILE A 912 18.97 -0.02 -23.43
C ILE A 912 19.21 1.48 -23.62
N PRO A 913 20.30 2.04 -23.07
CA PRO A 913 20.66 3.43 -23.30
C PRO A 913 20.96 3.71 -24.78
N ARG A 914 20.69 4.94 -25.22
CA ARG A 914 21.02 5.44 -26.55
C ARG A 914 22.23 6.35 -26.47
N TRP A 915 23.26 6.04 -27.25
CA TRP A 915 24.46 6.85 -27.43
C TRP A 915 24.53 7.42 -28.85
N ASP A 916 25.11 8.61 -28.97
CA ASP A 916 25.39 9.27 -30.25
C ASP A 916 26.80 9.88 -30.25
N LEU A 917 27.76 9.13 -29.70
CA LEU A 917 29.13 9.60 -29.47
C LEU A 917 29.88 9.84 -30.78
N GLY A 918 29.46 9.21 -31.88
CA GLY A 918 30.05 9.39 -33.20
C GLY A 918 29.90 10.81 -33.78
N LYS A 919 28.99 11.64 -33.25
CA LYS A 919 28.85 13.05 -33.64
C LYS A 919 29.86 13.99 -32.96
N PHE A 920 30.58 13.52 -31.94
CA PHE A 920 31.47 14.34 -31.13
C PHE A 920 32.93 13.90 -31.31
N THR A 921 33.61 14.48 -32.30
CA THR A 921 35.04 14.25 -32.55
C THR A 921 35.85 14.72 -31.34
N GLY A 922 36.43 13.78 -30.58
CA GLY A 922 37.24 14.05 -29.38
C GLY A 922 36.65 13.51 -28.08
N VAL A 923 35.43 12.99 -28.09
CA VAL A 923 34.81 12.32 -26.93
C VAL A 923 35.15 10.83 -26.95
N SER A 924 35.64 10.31 -25.83
CA SER A 924 35.92 8.87 -25.69
C SER A 924 34.64 8.05 -25.75
N HIS A 925 34.66 6.99 -26.55
CA HIS A 925 33.62 5.96 -26.65
C HIS A 925 33.56 5.02 -25.44
N GLN A 926 34.56 5.07 -24.55
CA GLN A 926 34.52 4.33 -23.30
C GLN A 926 33.41 4.87 -22.39
N ILE A 927 32.57 3.97 -21.90
CA ILE A 927 31.49 4.27 -20.96
C ILE A 927 31.91 3.77 -19.57
N GLY A 928 31.51 4.51 -18.55
CA GLY A 928 31.84 4.24 -17.15
C GLY A 928 30.89 5.01 -16.24
N SER A 929 31.34 5.33 -15.03
CA SER A 929 30.49 5.98 -14.01
C SER A 929 29.92 7.35 -14.39
N SER A 930 30.47 8.02 -15.40
CA SER A 930 29.92 9.27 -15.94
C SER A 930 28.98 8.98 -17.12
N MET A 931 27.71 9.35 -16.98
CA MET A 931 26.68 9.12 -17.99
C MET A 931 26.99 9.90 -19.27
N LYS A 932 27.09 9.17 -20.39
CA LYS A 932 27.30 9.72 -21.75
C LYS A 932 26.14 9.42 -22.72
N SER A 933 25.12 8.69 -22.28
CA SER A 933 23.93 8.41 -23.08
C SER A 933 23.08 9.66 -23.27
N ILE A 934 22.49 9.83 -24.45
CA ILE A 934 21.63 10.96 -24.81
C ILE A 934 20.14 10.63 -24.71
N GLY A 935 19.81 9.38 -24.39
CA GLY A 935 18.45 8.88 -24.22
C GLY A 935 18.46 7.40 -23.88
N GLU A 936 17.29 6.76 -23.95
CA GLU A 936 17.11 5.34 -23.67
C GLU A 936 15.87 4.80 -24.36
N THR A 937 15.83 3.48 -24.50
CA THR A 937 14.69 2.76 -25.07
C THR A 937 14.27 1.67 -24.11
N MET A 938 12.97 1.34 -24.10
CA MET A 938 12.41 0.31 -23.25
C MET A 938 11.51 -0.59 -24.10
N ALA A 939 11.72 -1.89 -24.03
CA ALA A 939 10.90 -2.86 -24.75
C ALA A 939 10.36 -3.94 -23.81
N ILE A 940 9.16 -4.42 -24.13
CA ILE A 940 8.44 -5.46 -23.39
C ILE A 940 8.34 -6.72 -24.26
N GLY A 941 8.64 -7.88 -23.67
CA GLY A 941 8.50 -9.20 -24.29
C GLY A 941 8.33 -10.27 -23.21
N ARG A 942 7.76 -11.44 -23.49
CA ARG A 942 7.58 -12.47 -22.44
C ARG A 942 8.79 -13.40 -22.26
N THR A 943 9.80 -13.21 -23.10
CA THR A 943 11.15 -13.75 -22.96
C THR A 943 12.17 -12.61 -22.97
N PHE A 944 13.34 -12.82 -22.38
CA PHE A 944 14.40 -11.81 -22.38
C PHE A 944 14.90 -11.54 -23.79
N GLU A 945 15.10 -12.59 -24.59
CA GLU A 945 15.55 -12.54 -25.97
C GLU A 945 14.62 -11.65 -26.81
N GLU A 946 13.29 -11.83 -26.64
CA GLU A 946 12.28 -11.02 -27.30
C GLU A 946 12.38 -9.54 -26.90
N ALA A 947 12.41 -9.27 -25.59
CA ALA A 947 12.49 -7.90 -25.07
C ALA A 947 13.82 -7.22 -25.46
N PHE A 948 14.94 -7.94 -25.37
CA PHE A 948 16.27 -7.44 -25.66
C PHE A 948 16.47 -7.10 -27.14
N GLN A 949 16.09 -8.01 -28.05
CA GLN A 949 16.19 -7.72 -29.49
C GLN A 949 15.25 -6.59 -29.92
N LYS A 950 14.07 -6.45 -29.28
CA LYS A 950 13.19 -5.28 -29.49
C LYS A 950 13.86 -3.99 -29.01
N ALA A 951 14.43 -3.99 -27.81
CA ALA A 951 15.11 -2.81 -27.27
C ALA A 951 16.27 -2.38 -28.16
N LEU A 952 17.11 -3.32 -28.63
CA LEU A 952 18.23 -2.99 -29.54
C LEU A 952 17.77 -2.32 -30.83
N ARG A 953 16.66 -2.78 -31.43
CA ARG A 953 16.08 -2.14 -32.62
C ARG A 953 15.50 -0.76 -32.37
N MET A 954 15.07 -0.48 -31.14
CA MET A 954 14.56 0.85 -30.78
C MET A 954 15.71 1.86 -30.63
N VAL A 955 16.93 1.41 -30.31
CA VAL A 955 18.09 2.28 -30.10
C VAL A 955 18.46 3.02 -31.39
N ASP A 956 18.46 2.34 -32.54
CA ASP A 956 18.88 2.93 -33.82
C ASP A 956 18.22 2.19 -35.00
N GLU A 957 17.82 2.92 -36.03
CA GLU A 957 17.20 2.35 -37.25
C GLU A 957 18.14 1.43 -38.04
N SER A 958 19.46 1.59 -37.87
CA SER A 958 20.49 0.74 -38.49
C SER A 958 20.70 -0.58 -37.75
N VAL A 959 20.15 -0.75 -36.54
CA VAL A 959 20.31 -1.95 -35.72
C VAL A 959 19.11 -2.86 -35.92
N ASN A 960 19.31 -4.04 -36.51
CA ASN A 960 18.23 -5.01 -36.77
C ASN A 960 17.97 -5.98 -35.58
N GLY A 961 18.87 -5.99 -34.58
CA GLY A 961 18.84 -6.88 -33.42
C GLY A 961 20.24 -7.04 -32.81
N PHE A 962 20.50 -8.18 -32.16
CA PHE A 962 21.82 -8.54 -31.64
C PHE A 962 22.72 -9.06 -32.79
N ASP A 963 23.13 -8.14 -33.66
CA ASP A 963 23.81 -8.43 -34.93
C ASP A 963 25.35 -8.52 -34.75
N PRO A 964 25.98 -9.69 -35.03
CA PRO A 964 27.42 -9.89 -34.88
C PRO A 964 28.28 -9.22 -35.95
N TYR A 965 27.67 -8.64 -37.00
CA TYR A 965 28.38 -8.05 -38.13
C TYR A 965 28.55 -6.53 -38.02
N LEU A 966 27.89 -5.88 -37.05
CA LEU A 966 27.99 -4.44 -36.83
C LEU A 966 29.34 -3.99 -36.25
N LYS A 967 30.07 -4.92 -35.62
CA LYS A 967 31.36 -4.66 -34.98
C LYS A 967 32.23 -5.91 -35.02
N LYS A 968 33.55 -5.76 -35.05
CA LYS A 968 34.49 -6.89 -34.89
C LYS A 968 34.63 -7.26 -33.41
N HIS A 969 34.92 -8.53 -33.13
CA HIS A 969 35.27 -8.94 -31.77
C HIS A 969 36.54 -8.20 -31.31
N SER A 970 36.57 -7.74 -30.06
CA SER A 970 37.69 -7.01 -29.48
C SER A 970 37.80 -7.31 -27.99
N ARG A 971 38.94 -7.88 -27.55
CA ARG A 971 39.20 -8.10 -26.11
C ARG A 971 39.17 -6.80 -25.32
N GLU A 972 39.80 -5.76 -25.85
CA GLU A 972 39.87 -4.45 -25.21
C GLU A 972 38.49 -3.82 -24.99
N GLU A 973 37.58 -3.87 -25.97
CA GLU A 973 36.22 -3.33 -25.80
C GLU A 973 35.33 -4.23 -24.92
N LEU A 974 35.61 -5.55 -24.88
CA LEU A 974 34.93 -6.46 -23.98
C LEU A 974 35.37 -6.23 -22.53
N GLU A 975 36.65 -5.93 -22.28
CA GLU A 975 37.18 -5.58 -20.95
C GLU A 975 36.79 -4.16 -20.52
N SER A 976 36.97 -3.19 -21.41
CA SER A 976 36.69 -1.77 -21.18
C SER A 976 35.38 -1.37 -21.87
N PRO A 977 34.27 -1.18 -21.12
CA PRO A 977 32.96 -0.97 -21.72
C PRO A 977 32.92 0.22 -22.69
N THR A 978 32.26 0.05 -23.84
CA THR A 978 32.01 1.11 -24.84
C THR A 978 30.53 1.16 -25.25
N ASP A 979 30.13 2.22 -25.94
CA ASP A 979 28.79 2.38 -26.54
C ASP A 979 28.42 1.28 -27.54
N LYS A 980 29.40 0.50 -28.03
CA LYS A 980 29.21 -0.61 -28.97
C LYS A 980 29.61 -1.99 -28.43
N ARG A 981 29.92 -2.10 -27.14
CA ARG A 981 30.38 -3.35 -26.47
C ARG A 981 29.47 -4.54 -26.76
N ILE A 982 28.15 -4.31 -26.80
CA ILE A 982 27.16 -5.37 -27.01
C ILE A 982 27.30 -6.04 -28.39
N PHE A 983 27.73 -5.30 -29.42
CA PHE A 983 27.97 -5.86 -30.75
C PHE A 983 29.33 -6.53 -30.87
N ALA A 984 30.35 -6.05 -30.13
CA ALA A 984 31.61 -6.77 -29.98
C ALA A 984 31.41 -8.13 -29.29
N LEU A 985 30.47 -8.21 -28.35
CA LEU A 985 30.06 -9.45 -27.69
C LEU A 985 29.34 -10.39 -28.65
N ALA A 986 28.39 -9.90 -29.45
CA ALA A 986 27.74 -10.67 -30.50
C ALA A 986 28.76 -11.28 -31.47
N ALA A 987 29.74 -10.47 -31.92
CA ALA A 987 30.80 -10.92 -32.81
C ALA A 987 31.68 -12.01 -32.19
N ALA A 988 32.01 -11.88 -30.90
CA ALA A 988 32.82 -12.87 -30.19
C ALA A 988 32.10 -14.22 -30.02
N LEU A 989 30.81 -14.19 -29.68
CA LEU A 989 29.95 -15.39 -29.65
C LEU A 989 29.85 -16.03 -31.03
N ASN A 990 29.72 -15.23 -32.09
CA ASN A 990 29.69 -15.75 -33.46
C ASN A 990 31.00 -16.47 -33.84
N HIS A 991 32.14 -15.98 -33.35
CA HIS A 991 33.46 -16.60 -33.49
C HIS A 991 33.75 -17.71 -32.47
N ASN A 992 32.72 -18.26 -31.82
CA ASN A 992 32.81 -19.39 -30.89
C ASN A 992 33.69 -19.16 -29.65
N TRP A 993 33.81 -17.92 -29.19
CA TRP A 993 34.45 -17.65 -27.90
C TRP A 993 33.63 -18.27 -26.78
N THR A 994 34.30 -18.82 -25.77
CA THR A 994 33.58 -19.54 -24.71
C THR A 994 32.84 -18.58 -23.80
N ILE A 995 31.72 -19.02 -23.23
CA ILE A 995 30.95 -18.21 -22.28
C ILE A 995 31.82 -17.81 -21.07
N GLU A 996 32.70 -18.71 -20.61
CA GLU A 996 33.63 -18.45 -19.51
C GLU A 996 34.64 -17.34 -19.85
N GLU A 997 35.22 -17.37 -21.05
CA GLU A 997 36.11 -16.29 -21.53
C GLU A 997 35.35 -14.95 -21.59
N LEU A 998 34.13 -14.95 -22.13
CA LEU A 998 33.32 -13.74 -22.24
C LEU A 998 32.87 -13.21 -20.88
N TYR A 999 32.54 -14.08 -19.93
CA TYR A 999 32.28 -13.69 -18.55
C TYR A 999 33.51 -13.04 -17.93
N ASN A 1000 34.70 -13.64 -18.10
CA ASN A 1000 35.93 -13.13 -17.52
C ASN A 1000 36.29 -11.73 -18.04
N LEU A 1001 36.06 -11.47 -19.32
CA LEU A 1001 36.31 -10.17 -19.94
C LEU A 1001 35.21 -9.16 -19.59
N THR A 1002 33.93 -9.56 -19.68
CA THR A 1002 32.82 -8.59 -19.65
C THR A 1002 32.21 -8.37 -18.26
N LYS A 1003 32.32 -9.38 -17.40
CA LYS A 1003 31.57 -9.54 -16.14
C LYS A 1003 30.04 -9.57 -16.33
N ILE A 1004 29.55 -9.78 -17.55
CA ILE A 1004 28.14 -10.01 -17.83
C ILE A 1004 27.82 -11.44 -17.40
N ASP A 1005 26.78 -11.61 -16.59
CA ASP A 1005 26.40 -12.90 -15.99
C ASP A 1005 26.17 -13.99 -17.05
N PHE A 1006 26.53 -15.23 -16.68
CA PHE A 1006 26.39 -16.43 -17.52
C PHE A 1006 24.99 -16.55 -18.12
N TRP A 1007 23.94 -16.24 -17.36
CA TRP A 1007 22.56 -16.32 -17.84
C TRP A 1007 22.35 -15.45 -19.08
N PHE A 1008 22.76 -14.18 -19.04
CA PHE A 1008 22.64 -13.28 -20.20
C PHE A 1008 23.50 -13.75 -21.36
N LEU A 1009 24.72 -14.23 -21.09
CA LEU A 1009 25.61 -14.75 -22.12
C LEU A 1009 25.02 -15.99 -22.81
N TYR A 1010 24.37 -16.89 -22.07
CA TYR A 1010 23.63 -18.02 -22.66
C TYR A 1010 22.46 -17.54 -23.50
N LYS A 1011 21.71 -16.54 -23.03
CA LYS A 1011 20.61 -15.94 -23.81
C LYS A 1011 21.10 -15.28 -25.10
N PHE A 1012 22.23 -14.59 -25.05
CA PHE A 1012 22.90 -14.04 -26.22
C PHE A 1012 23.40 -15.14 -27.16
N LYS A 1013 23.93 -16.25 -26.61
CA LYS A 1013 24.32 -17.42 -27.39
C LYS A 1013 23.12 -18.05 -28.09
N THR A 1014 21.98 -18.21 -27.42
CA THR A 1014 20.73 -18.71 -28.06
C THR A 1014 20.34 -17.86 -29.26
N ILE A 1015 20.46 -16.54 -29.17
CA ILE A 1015 20.20 -15.65 -30.31
C ILE A 1015 21.21 -15.91 -31.45
N ILE A 1016 22.50 -16.05 -31.14
CA ILE A 1016 23.54 -16.31 -32.15
C ILE A 1016 23.41 -17.72 -32.77
N ASP A 1017 23.03 -18.73 -32.00
CA ASP A 1017 22.78 -20.08 -32.50
C ASP A 1017 21.58 -20.09 -33.46
N GLN A 1018 20.49 -19.40 -33.11
CA GLN A 1018 19.33 -19.23 -34.00
C GLN A 1018 19.71 -18.46 -35.27
N LEU A 1019 20.58 -17.45 -35.16
CA LEU A 1019 21.11 -16.71 -36.31
C LEU A 1019 21.89 -17.64 -37.25
N LYS A 1020 22.78 -18.48 -36.73
CA LYS A 1020 23.54 -19.47 -37.52
C LYS A 1020 22.62 -20.50 -38.18
N GLU A 1021 21.58 -20.95 -37.47
CA GLU A 1021 20.56 -21.84 -38.05
C GLU A 1021 19.87 -21.19 -39.25
N LEU A 1022 19.49 -19.91 -39.15
CA LEU A 1022 18.88 -19.16 -40.25
C LEU A 1022 19.85 -18.93 -41.42
N GLU A 1023 21.12 -18.66 -41.15
CA GLU A 1023 22.15 -18.50 -42.18
C GLU A 1023 22.39 -19.79 -42.97
N ASN A 1024 22.34 -20.95 -42.29
CA ASN A 1024 22.50 -22.26 -42.93
C ASN A 1024 21.40 -22.60 -43.94
N LEU A 1025 20.26 -21.89 -43.92
CA LEU A 1025 19.17 -22.06 -44.89
C LEU A 1025 19.53 -21.49 -46.29
N ASN A 1026 20.59 -20.68 -46.42
CA ASN A 1026 21.20 -20.24 -47.69
C ASN A 1026 20.18 -19.81 -48.78
N SER A 1027 19.25 -18.92 -48.43
CA SER A 1027 18.21 -18.37 -49.32
C SER A 1027 17.15 -19.36 -49.81
N ASP A 1028 17.18 -20.63 -49.39
CA ASP A 1028 16.12 -21.60 -49.69
C ASP A 1028 14.94 -21.43 -48.73
N THR A 1029 13.89 -20.75 -49.21
CA THR A 1029 12.69 -20.50 -48.43
C THR A 1029 11.87 -21.76 -48.16
N ASN A 1030 12.09 -22.88 -48.87
CA ASN A 1030 11.38 -24.13 -48.59
C ASN A 1030 11.87 -24.79 -47.29
N LEU A 1031 13.08 -24.46 -46.84
CA LEU A 1031 13.67 -24.98 -45.61
C LEU A 1031 13.28 -24.15 -44.37
N LEU A 1032 12.71 -22.96 -44.55
CA LEU A 1032 12.18 -22.14 -43.46
C LEU A 1032 10.77 -22.63 -43.07
N THR A 1033 10.75 -23.68 -42.25
CA THR A 1033 9.50 -24.26 -41.75
C THR A 1033 8.75 -23.28 -40.82
N PRO A 1034 7.42 -23.44 -40.65
CA PRO A 1034 6.64 -22.62 -39.73
C PRO A 1034 7.18 -22.64 -38.29
N ASP A 1035 7.72 -23.77 -37.84
CA ASP A 1035 8.28 -23.93 -36.50
C ASP A 1035 9.57 -23.14 -36.31
N ILE A 1036 10.50 -23.21 -37.27
CA ILE A 1036 11.75 -22.41 -37.26
C ILE A 1036 11.40 -20.91 -37.29
N LEU A 1037 10.46 -20.53 -38.16
CA LEU A 1037 10.01 -19.15 -38.26
C LEU A 1037 9.37 -18.66 -36.95
N LEU A 1038 8.46 -19.44 -36.35
CA LEU A 1038 7.82 -19.11 -35.08
C LEU A 1038 8.84 -19.03 -33.94
N ASN A 1039 9.81 -19.94 -33.88
CA ASN A 1039 10.86 -19.93 -32.87
C ASN A 1039 11.73 -18.66 -32.96
N ALA A 1040 12.17 -18.31 -34.17
CA ALA A 1040 12.88 -17.05 -34.42
C ALA A 1040 12.05 -15.82 -33.99
N LYS A 1041 10.73 -15.80 -34.24
CA LYS A 1041 9.85 -14.72 -33.77
C LYS A 1041 9.75 -14.67 -32.24
N LYS A 1042 9.63 -15.81 -31.56
CA LYS A 1042 9.58 -15.91 -30.09
C LYS A 1042 10.88 -15.45 -29.42
N LEU A 1043 12.02 -15.58 -30.11
CA LEU A 1043 13.33 -15.06 -29.69
C LEU A 1043 13.53 -13.58 -30.03
N GLY A 1044 12.57 -12.92 -30.70
CA GLY A 1044 12.60 -11.49 -30.98
C GLY A 1044 13.17 -11.07 -32.33
N PHE A 1045 13.46 -12.01 -33.25
CA PHE A 1045 13.96 -11.68 -34.58
C PHE A 1045 12.92 -10.89 -35.40
N SER A 1046 13.36 -9.81 -36.06
CA SER A 1046 12.52 -9.07 -37.02
C SER A 1046 12.47 -9.78 -38.37
N ASP A 1047 11.41 -9.54 -39.17
CA ASP A 1047 11.30 -10.12 -40.52
C ASP A 1047 12.52 -9.70 -41.39
N LYS A 1048 12.99 -8.45 -41.21
CA LYS A 1048 14.20 -7.90 -41.83
C LYS A 1048 15.48 -8.62 -41.39
N PHE A 1049 15.62 -8.96 -40.09
CA PHE A 1049 16.82 -9.63 -39.61
C PHE A 1049 16.88 -11.09 -40.08
N ILE A 1050 15.74 -11.80 -40.09
CA ILE A 1050 15.64 -13.15 -40.67
C ILE A 1050 16.02 -13.13 -42.16
N ALA A 1051 15.47 -12.18 -42.91
CA ALA A 1051 15.79 -12.02 -44.32
C ALA A 1051 17.28 -11.74 -44.55
N GLN A 1052 17.90 -10.89 -43.73
CA GLN A 1052 19.34 -10.63 -43.77
C GLN A 1052 20.16 -11.90 -43.51
N CYS A 1053 19.81 -12.71 -42.50
CA CYS A 1053 20.52 -13.96 -42.20
C CYS A 1053 20.42 -14.95 -43.36
N MET A 1054 19.24 -15.08 -43.98
CA MET A 1054 19.02 -16.03 -45.06
C MET A 1054 19.47 -15.53 -46.44
N GLY A 1055 19.82 -14.25 -46.61
CA GLY A 1055 20.00 -13.65 -47.94
C GLY A 1055 18.70 -13.52 -48.76
N SER A 1056 17.55 -13.35 -48.09
CA SER A 1056 16.22 -13.19 -48.70
C SER A 1056 15.72 -11.73 -48.61
N SER A 1057 14.48 -11.46 -49.03
CA SER A 1057 13.81 -10.17 -48.80
C SER A 1057 12.87 -10.23 -47.59
N ASP A 1058 12.78 -9.13 -46.85
CA ASP A 1058 11.88 -8.98 -45.69
C ASP A 1058 10.40 -9.17 -46.09
N PHE A 1059 10.04 -8.76 -47.30
CA PHE A 1059 8.73 -9.00 -47.90
C PHE A 1059 8.40 -10.50 -47.97
N ILE A 1060 9.31 -11.33 -48.49
CA ILE A 1060 9.09 -12.78 -48.63
C ILE A 1060 8.92 -13.44 -47.25
N VAL A 1061 9.80 -13.14 -46.29
CA VAL A 1061 9.70 -13.65 -44.91
C VAL A 1061 8.37 -13.24 -44.28
N ARG A 1062 7.95 -11.99 -44.48
CA ARG A 1062 6.66 -11.49 -44.00
C ARG A 1062 5.47 -12.22 -44.64
N GLN A 1063 5.49 -12.47 -45.95
CA GLN A 1063 4.43 -13.21 -46.64
C GLN A 1063 4.33 -14.63 -46.11
N MET A 1064 5.45 -15.34 -45.95
CA MET A 1064 5.48 -16.68 -45.36
C MET A 1064 4.90 -16.68 -43.95
N ARG A 1065 5.27 -15.69 -43.14
CA ARG A 1065 4.74 -15.53 -41.77
C ARG A 1065 3.21 -15.36 -41.77
N ILE A 1066 2.67 -14.56 -42.69
CA ILE A 1066 1.22 -14.31 -42.84
C ILE A 1066 0.50 -15.58 -43.30
N VAL A 1067 1.00 -16.25 -44.35
CA VAL A 1067 0.40 -17.48 -44.91
C VAL A 1067 0.32 -18.59 -43.86
N ASN A 1068 1.33 -18.68 -42.98
CA ASN A 1068 1.35 -19.66 -41.89
C ASN A 1068 0.65 -19.19 -40.61
N ASN A 1069 -0.08 -18.07 -40.64
CA ASN A 1069 -0.82 -17.49 -39.51
C ASN A 1069 0.05 -17.23 -38.25
N ILE A 1070 1.34 -16.95 -38.44
CA ILE A 1070 2.27 -16.62 -37.35
C ILE A 1070 2.16 -15.12 -37.06
N LYS A 1071 1.43 -14.74 -36.03
CA LYS A 1071 1.18 -13.34 -35.64
C LYS A 1071 1.45 -13.11 -34.16
N PRO A 1072 1.84 -11.89 -33.76
CA PRO A 1072 1.95 -11.56 -32.34
C PRO A 1072 0.55 -11.37 -31.74
N PHE A 1073 0.46 -11.46 -30.41
CA PHE A 1073 -0.73 -11.19 -29.61
C PHE A 1073 -0.55 -9.91 -28.80
N VAL A 1074 -1.67 -9.26 -28.44
CA VAL A 1074 -1.67 -8.03 -27.61
C VAL A 1074 -1.96 -8.38 -26.15
N LYS A 1075 -1.20 -7.80 -25.22
CA LYS A 1075 -1.30 -8.05 -23.77
C LYS A 1075 -1.37 -6.77 -22.93
N ARG A 1076 -2.01 -6.79 -21.75
CA ARG A 1076 -2.31 -5.61 -20.89
C ARG A 1076 -1.51 -5.58 -19.57
N VAL A 1077 -1.32 -4.39 -18.98
CA VAL A 1077 -0.73 -4.11 -17.65
C VAL A 1077 -1.83 -3.64 -16.66
N ASP A 1078 -1.99 -4.22 -15.44
CA ASP A 1078 -3.27 -4.12 -14.65
C ASP A 1078 -3.27 -3.58 -13.18
N THR A 1079 -2.14 -3.39 -12.48
CA THR A 1079 -1.95 -2.56 -11.26
C THR A 1079 -2.76 -2.82 -9.94
N VAL A 1080 -3.93 -3.47 -9.87
CA VAL A 1080 -4.80 -3.53 -8.64
C VAL A 1080 -4.95 -4.88 -7.94
N ALA A 1081 -3.87 -5.61 -7.63
CA ALA A 1081 -4.01 -6.92 -6.95
C ALA A 1081 -4.88 -7.97 -7.68
N ALA A 1082 -5.35 -7.64 -8.89
CA ALA A 1082 -6.49 -8.25 -9.54
C ALA A 1082 -7.74 -8.41 -8.64
N GLU A 1083 -8.04 -7.38 -7.84
CA GLU A 1083 -9.32 -7.15 -7.17
C GLU A 1083 -10.38 -6.60 -8.15
N TRP A 1084 -9.99 -5.80 -9.15
CA TRP A 1084 -10.86 -5.39 -10.29
C TRP A 1084 -10.17 -5.64 -11.66
N PRO A 1085 -10.90 -5.80 -12.78
CA PRO A 1085 -10.31 -5.86 -14.12
C PRO A 1085 -9.79 -4.48 -14.55
N ALA A 1086 -8.52 -4.38 -14.97
CA ALA A 1086 -7.99 -3.10 -15.48
C ALA A 1086 -8.58 -2.80 -16.86
N THR A 1087 -9.03 -1.56 -17.08
CA THR A 1087 -9.67 -1.12 -18.34
C THR A 1087 -8.75 -0.30 -19.25
N THR A 1088 -7.57 0.10 -18.76
CA THR A 1088 -6.59 0.87 -19.54
C THR A 1088 -5.85 -0.01 -20.55
N ASN A 1089 -5.78 0.47 -21.79
CA ASN A 1089 -5.00 -0.17 -22.86
C ASN A 1089 -3.52 0.24 -22.78
N TYR A 1090 -2.87 -0.06 -21.66
CA TYR A 1090 -1.41 -0.09 -21.64
C TYR A 1090 -0.96 -1.44 -22.18
N LEU A 1091 -0.55 -1.47 -23.45
CA LEU A 1091 -0.43 -2.69 -24.23
C LEU A 1091 1.01 -2.98 -24.67
N TYR A 1092 1.32 -4.27 -24.81
CA TYR A 1092 2.52 -4.73 -25.52
C TYR A 1092 2.18 -5.89 -26.47
N LEU A 1093 3.04 -6.09 -27.49
CA LEU A 1093 2.93 -7.20 -28.43
C LEU A 1093 3.91 -8.30 -28.08
N THR A 1094 3.49 -9.56 -28.20
CA THR A 1094 4.38 -10.72 -27.99
C THR A 1094 4.02 -11.92 -28.87
N TYR A 1095 5.03 -12.67 -29.31
CA TYR A 1095 4.83 -13.98 -29.96
C TYR A 1095 4.72 -15.14 -28.96
N ASN A 1096 4.93 -14.86 -27.67
CA ASN A 1096 4.93 -15.83 -26.58
C ASN A 1096 3.57 -15.90 -25.86
N ALA A 1097 2.49 -15.99 -26.64
CA ALA A 1097 1.12 -16.06 -26.13
C ALA A 1097 0.23 -16.90 -27.07
N CYS A 1098 -1.00 -17.18 -26.65
CA CYS A 1098 -1.99 -17.96 -27.41
C CYS A 1098 -3.30 -17.19 -27.68
N ASN A 1099 -3.51 -16.04 -27.02
CA ASN A 1099 -4.67 -15.17 -27.18
C ASN A 1099 -4.30 -13.70 -26.93
N THR A 1100 -5.19 -12.79 -27.36
CA THR A 1100 -5.07 -11.34 -27.19
C THR A 1100 -5.96 -10.91 -26.01
N ASP A 1101 -5.50 -9.97 -25.18
CA ASP A 1101 -6.25 -9.46 -24.00
C ASP A 1101 -7.33 -8.42 -24.36
N ILE A 1102 -7.41 -8.02 -25.64
CA ILE A 1102 -8.38 -7.07 -26.16
C ILE A 1102 -9.12 -7.66 -27.36
N GLU A 1103 -10.41 -7.37 -27.47
CA GLU A 1103 -11.18 -7.64 -28.69
C GLU A 1103 -10.88 -6.55 -29.72
N CYS A 1104 -10.27 -6.94 -30.84
CA CYS A 1104 -10.13 -6.05 -31.99
C CYS A 1104 -11.43 -6.10 -32.80
N SER A 1105 -12.38 -5.22 -32.51
CA SER A 1105 -13.54 -5.01 -33.40
C SER A 1105 -13.03 -4.48 -34.74
N SER A 1106 -13.51 -5.08 -35.83
CA SER A 1106 -13.09 -4.74 -37.20
C SER A 1106 -13.55 -3.31 -37.54
N GLY A 1107 -12.69 -2.31 -37.30
CA GLY A 1107 -12.97 -0.92 -37.64
C GLY A 1107 -12.14 0.18 -36.96
N GLY A 1108 -11.25 -0.12 -36.00
CA GLY A 1108 -10.40 0.89 -35.36
C GLY A 1108 -8.97 0.89 -35.93
N VAL A 1109 -8.51 2.07 -36.36
CA VAL A 1109 -7.18 2.36 -36.95
C VAL A 1109 -6.01 1.78 -36.16
#